data_AF-A0A1C6DF52-F1
#
_entry.id   AF-A0A1C6DF52-F1
#
_cell.length_a   1.000
_cell.length_b   1.000
_cell.length_c   1.000
_cell.angle_alpha   90.00
_cell.angle_beta   90.00
_cell.angle_gamma   90.00
#
_symmetry.space_group_name_H-M   'P 1'
#
loop_
_entity.id
_entity.type
_entity.pdbx_description
1 polymer ?
#
loop_
_entity_poly.entity_id
_entity_poly.type
_entity_poly.pdbx_seq_one_letter_code
_entity_poly.pdbx_strand_id
1 'polypeptide(L)'
;MKRRKLVALAIAVLMIMLIPATAFAATHEDVDTWDKLQAAFADTDADVTIILTGDITTLGALQAGEGQTYVINGQEYVLKDVRLVGAGEVEINAGIQNEDEQQALQAKEHVQVTVNGNVDSAAGGVQANDFAKVEVNGDVTGAGSGDGVDAYGYGEVTVKGNVTGGGNGVDAGGAAKVQVDGDVAGGTDGDGINAKDFSKVNVNGDVTGGTATQPFSDLNAGVKATVEAEVTVKGNVTGGDAASDVTNANGGVGVKTDEKASVKVEGNVTGGNGNADAANSDLSGQQHSNGGEGVWAHGESKVEVSGNVQGGDAQGNNGIAGDGVKATGHSQVKVDGNTQGGDVLADPTQADPDDPEYLHSRGGNGVEMSYTADVTVGGDAIGGNSWGDQGRAGNGAIVCSFTMSDLPHDAPERAPGKLVIYGTVQGGQADNGKDGNGIKYVFGEEGDIADLPLFMEINPDVPFDANFIKYNCSSHIANTLMTFGHYEWEEIEGELDQFEAILAQLCTQAFGKPYDLNTLDEELAALSAEEKLILQQAVIDAVNDIIRPLFVDHKDDLRPEITVWQVKGGGDAERFGANSNSEEFFTALLGSDTNYIIRVVASENGELLVQQTAKAGETVTVTALPKAGYTLGKVLLNGEVLTGKDGVYSFVMPEGGGVELSAEFIADAPAEAPTNTAGSPKTGDDFSAALLMGLMAVSAMAVVVVRRKARSGK
;
A
#
# COMPACT_ATOMS: atom_id res chain seq x y z
N MET A 1 15.15 -41.91 41.57
CA MET A 1 15.99 -41.59 40.39
C MET A 1 16.19 -42.76 39.42
N LYS A 2 16.45 -44.02 39.85
CA LYS A 2 16.72 -45.13 38.89
C LYS A 2 15.52 -45.66 38.07
N ARG A 3 14.27 -45.48 38.52
CA ARG A 3 13.08 -46.03 37.82
C ARG A 3 12.57 -45.20 36.64
N ARG A 4 12.84 -43.90 36.58
CA ARG A 4 12.40 -43.05 35.45
C ARG A 4 13.31 -43.21 34.23
N LYS A 5 14.63 -43.31 34.44
CA LYS A 5 15.60 -43.64 33.37
C LYS A 5 15.33 -45.00 32.70
N LEU A 6 14.87 -46.00 33.47
CA LEU A 6 14.51 -47.31 32.95
C LEU A 6 13.20 -47.34 32.13
N VAL A 7 12.30 -46.37 32.34
CA VAL A 7 11.04 -46.29 31.59
C VAL A 7 11.22 -45.54 30.27
N ALA A 8 12.06 -44.50 30.24
CA ALA A 8 12.45 -43.83 29.00
C ALA A 8 13.21 -44.78 28.05
N LEU A 9 14.18 -45.54 28.59
CA LEU A 9 14.91 -46.58 27.85
C LEU A 9 13.96 -47.67 27.33
N ALA A 10 12.96 -48.07 28.12
CA ALA A 10 12.01 -49.10 27.71
C ALA A 10 11.03 -48.63 26.63
N ILE A 11 10.66 -47.33 26.60
CA ILE A 11 9.79 -46.77 25.56
C ILE A 11 10.56 -46.58 24.25
N ALA A 12 11.82 -46.12 24.31
CA ALA A 12 12.71 -46.04 23.15
C ALA A 12 12.96 -47.43 22.53
N VAL A 13 13.19 -48.46 23.36
CA VAL A 13 13.37 -49.85 22.90
C VAL A 13 12.07 -50.48 22.36
N LEU A 14 10.89 -50.05 22.83
CA LEU A 14 9.60 -50.60 22.36
C LEU A 14 9.21 -50.10 20.96
N MET A 15 9.61 -48.88 20.58
CA MET A 15 9.39 -48.32 19.24
C MET A 15 10.23 -49.04 18.16
N ILE A 16 11.34 -49.68 18.54
CA ILE A 16 12.29 -50.34 17.62
C ILE A 16 11.78 -51.73 17.14
N MET A 17 10.80 -52.35 17.81
CA MET A 17 10.41 -53.75 17.53
C MET A 17 9.37 -53.97 16.41
N LEU A 18 9.03 -52.96 15.60
CA LEU A 18 7.96 -53.06 14.58
C LEU A 18 8.37 -52.79 13.12
N ILE A 19 9.67 -52.87 12.78
CA ILE A 19 10.16 -52.64 11.40
C ILE A 19 10.79 -53.92 10.81
N PRO A 20 10.55 -54.29 9.53
CA PRO A 20 11.14 -55.46 8.91
C PRO A 20 12.67 -55.35 8.79
N ALA A 21 13.37 -56.48 8.91
CA ALA A 21 14.83 -56.56 8.84
C ALA A 21 15.39 -56.19 7.45
N THR A 22 15.80 -54.94 7.29
CA THR A 22 16.75 -54.46 6.28
C THR A 22 17.70 -53.50 6.98
N ALA A 23 19.01 -53.80 6.96
CA ALA A 23 20.13 -53.05 7.56
C ALA A 23 19.92 -52.65 9.05
N PHE A 24 20.65 -53.27 9.97
CA PHE A 24 20.64 -52.80 11.36
C PHE A 24 21.26 -51.41 11.40
N ALA A 25 20.50 -50.40 11.82
CA ALA A 25 21.03 -49.07 12.10
C ALA A 25 22.16 -49.18 13.14
N ALA A 26 23.32 -48.56 12.86
CA ALA A 26 24.38 -48.42 13.85
C ALA A 26 23.83 -47.66 15.05
N THR A 27 24.05 -48.14 16.27
CA THR A 27 23.59 -47.45 17.48
C THR A 27 24.78 -47.05 18.33
N HIS A 28 24.94 -45.74 18.54
CA HIS A 28 25.93 -45.14 19.42
C HIS A 28 25.25 -44.74 20.72
N GLU A 29 25.45 -45.52 21.78
CA GLU A 29 24.93 -45.25 23.13
C GLU A 29 25.91 -44.41 23.97
N ASP A 30 25.42 -43.81 25.06
CA ASP A 30 26.23 -43.05 26.03
C ASP A 30 27.07 -41.93 25.40
N VAL A 31 26.49 -41.19 24.45
CA VAL A 31 27.11 -40.05 23.78
C VAL A 31 26.94 -38.80 24.66
N ASP A 32 28.01 -38.37 25.31
CA ASP A 32 28.04 -37.25 26.27
C ASP A 32 29.21 -36.28 26.04
N THR A 33 29.97 -36.46 24.95
CA THR A 33 31.10 -35.60 24.58
C THR A 33 31.15 -35.36 23.08
N TRP A 34 31.78 -34.25 22.69
CA TRP A 34 32.05 -33.93 21.29
C TRP A 34 32.76 -35.07 20.53
N ASP A 35 33.83 -35.64 21.10
CA ASP A 35 34.59 -36.71 20.44
C ASP A 35 33.72 -37.93 20.13
N LYS A 36 32.79 -38.28 21.02
CA LYS A 36 31.86 -39.40 20.81
C LYS A 36 30.82 -39.07 19.74
N LEU A 37 30.29 -37.85 19.74
CA LEU A 37 29.34 -37.40 18.72
C LEU A 37 30.00 -37.37 17.33
N GLN A 38 31.22 -36.84 17.24
CA GLN A 38 32.00 -36.83 16.00
C GLN A 38 32.31 -38.25 15.51
N ALA A 39 32.65 -39.17 16.41
CA ALA A 39 32.88 -40.57 16.06
C ALA A 39 31.62 -41.25 15.51
N ALA A 40 30.42 -40.91 16.03
CA ALA A 40 29.16 -41.41 15.50
C ALA A 40 28.86 -40.90 14.09
N PHE A 41 29.20 -39.65 13.78
CA PHE A 41 29.06 -39.11 12.42
C PHE A 41 30.07 -39.70 11.41
N ALA A 42 31.20 -40.21 11.90
CA ALA A 42 32.19 -40.92 11.08
C ALA A 42 31.81 -42.38 10.79
N ASP A 43 30.67 -42.86 11.30
CA ASP A 43 30.12 -44.17 10.96
C ASP A 43 29.75 -44.22 9.48
N THR A 44 29.93 -45.38 8.85
CA THR A 44 29.68 -45.61 7.42
C THR A 44 28.36 -46.31 7.14
N ASP A 45 27.63 -46.71 8.19
CA ASP A 45 26.31 -47.32 8.04
C ASP A 45 25.28 -46.31 7.51
N ALA A 46 24.31 -46.82 6.73
CA ALA A 46 23.30 -45.98 6.09
C ALA A 46 22.36 -45.32 7.11
N ASP A 47 22.08 -45.99 8.23
CA ASP A 47 21.25 -45.47 9.30
C ASP A 47 22.05 -45.48 10.62
N VAL A 48 22.15 -44.33 11.27
CA VAL A 48 22.94 -44.13 12.50
C VAL A 48 22.05 -43.53 13.59
N THR A 49 21.80 -44.27 14.65
CA THR A 49 21.09 -43.79 15.85
C THR A 49 22.10 -43.38 16.92
N ILE A 50 21.94 -42.18 17.46
CA ILE A 50 22.81 -41.55 18.46
C ILE A 50 21.97 -41.30 19.71
N ILE A 51 22.37 -41.83 20.87
CA ILE A 51 21.65 -41.65 22.15
C ILE A 51 22.48 -40.75 23.06
N LEU A 52 22.01 -39.52 23.25
CA LEU A 52 22.64 -38.53 24.12
C LEU A 52 22.41 -38.87 25.60
N THR A 53 23.44 -38.63 26.41
CA THR A 53 23.40 -38.80 27.88
C THR A 53 23.92 -37.59 28.65
N GLY A 54 24.26 -36.52 27.95
CA GLY A 54 24.67 -35.22 28.47
C GLY A 54 24.54 -34.13 27.41
N ASP A 55 24.63 -32.87 27.84
CA ASP A 55 24.70 -31.72 26.95
C ASP A 55 26.05 -31.71 26.22
N ILE A 56 26.06 -31.30 24.95
CA ILE A 56 27.27 -31.31 24.10
C ILE A 56 27.38 -29.99 23.35
N THR A 57 28.47 -29.27 23.56
CA THR A 57 28.91 -28.17 22.69
C THR A 57 29.73 -28.72 21.54
N THR A 58 29.32 -28.43 20.30
CA THR A 58 30.06 -28.88 19.12
C THR A 58 31.29 -28.01 18.88
N LEU A 59 32.40 -28.61 18.46
CA LEU A 59 33.67 -27.89 18.26
C LEU A 59 34.04 -27.74 16.78
N GLY A 60 33.14 -28.14 15.88
CA GLY A 60 33.36 -28.13 14.43
C GLY A 60 32.17 -28.67 13.66
N ALA A 61 32.34 -28.77 12.33
CA ALA A 61 31.30 -29.30 11.46
C ALA A 61 31.17 -30.84 11.61
N LEU A 62 29.92 -31.30 11.65
CA LEU A 62 29.53 -32.69 11.54
C LEU A 62 29.17 -32.98 10.07
N GLN A 63 29.86 -33.95 9.46
CA GLN A 63 29.67 -34.33 8.06
C GLN A 63 28.58 -35.39 7.93
N ALA A 64 27.42 -35.03 7.40
CA ALA A 64 26.36 -35.98 7.06
C ALA A 64 26.61 -36.56 5.66
N GLY A 65 26.98 -37.83 5.58
CA GLY A 65 27.29 -38.46 4.30
C GLY A 65 26.08 -38.64 3.39
N GLU A 66 26.32 -38.58 2.08
CA GLU A 66 25.28 -38.80 1.07
C GLU A 66 24.64 -40.19 1.22
N GLY A 67 23.31 -40.24 1.32
CA GLY A 67 22.56 -41.48 1.53
C GLY A 67 22.60 -42.03 2.95
N GLN A 68 23.13 -41.27 3.92
CA GLN A 68 23.09 -41.62 5.35
C GLN A 68 22.00 -40.83 6.09
N THR A 69 21.38 -41.48 7.08
CA THR A 69 20.38 -40.92 7.99
C THR A 69 20.92 -40.98 9.42
N TYR A 70 20.94 -39.84 10.11
CA TYR A 70 21.36 -39.73 11.51
C TYR A 70 20.16 -39.37 12.38
N VAL A 71 19.86 -40.17 13.40
CA VAL A 71 18.79 -39.88 14.37
C VAL A 71 19.41 -39.65 15.74
N ILE A 72 19.39 -38.41 16.22
CA ILE A 72 19.94 -38.02 17.52
C ILE A 72 18.82 -37.96 18.56
N ASN A 73 18.86 -38.83 19.56
CA ASN A 73 17.87 -38.94 20.62
C ASN A 73 18.42 -38.43 21.95
N GLY A 74 17.80 -37.38 22.50
CA GLY A 74 18.29 -36.74 23.71
C GLY A 74 17.36 -35.66 24.26
N GLN A 75 16.05 -35.91 24.34
CA GLN A 75 15.05 -34.89 24.68
C GLN A 75 15.28 -34.15 26.03
N GLU A 76 16.06 -34.73 26.95
CA GLU A 76 16.43 -34.09 28.23
C GLU A 76 17.71 -33.25 28.13
N TYR A 77 18.36 -33.21 26.96
CA TYR A 77 19.71 -32.66 26.75
C TYR A 77 19.72 -31.62 25.62
N VAL A 78 20.80 -30.84 25.61
CA VAL A 78 21.01 -29.74 24.66
C VAL A 78 22.25 -30.00 23.80
N LEU A 79 22.12 -29.80 22.49
CA LEU A 79 23.23 -29.65 21.55
C LEU A 79 23.50 -28.17 21.30
N LYS A 80 24.77 -27.77 21.34
CA LYS A 80 25.17 -26.36 21.16
C LYS A 80 26.06 -26.13 19.94
N ASP A 81 25.89 -24.98 19.31
CA ASP A 81 26.69 -24.46 18.19
C ASP A 81 26.68 -25.39 16.96
N VAL A 82 25.56 -26.08 16.73
CA VAL A 82 25.47 -27.22 15.81
C VAL A 82 25.76 -26.79 14.38
N ARG A 83 26.80 -27.38 13.76
CA ARG A 83 27.12 -27.18 12.35
C ARG A 83 27.08 -28.49 11.56
N LEU A 84 26.20 -28.54 10.56
CA LEU A 84 25.98 -29.69 9.68
C LEU A 84 26.33 -29.34 8.23
N VAL A 85 27.06 -30.24 7.58
CA VAL A 85 27.47 -30.14 6.16
C VAL A 85 27.30 -31.49 5.48
N GLY A 86 27.33 -31.55 4.15
CA GLY A 86 27.18 -32.77 3.37
C GLY A 86 25.85 -32.89 2.67
N ALA A 87 25.37 -34.12 2.49
CA ALA A 87 24.17 -34.44 1.71
C ALA A 87 23.30 -35.52 2.38
N GLY A 88 23.57 -35.85 3.64
CA GLY A 88 22.77 -36.79 4.43
C GLY A 88 21.54 -36.14 5.09
N GLU A 89 20.78 -36.97 5.79
CA GLU A 89 19.60 -36.57 6.57
C GLU A 89 19.89 -36.64 8.07
N VAL A 90 19.46 -35.65 8.84
CA VAL A 90 19.72 -35.54 10.29
C VAL A 90 18.44 -35.17 11.03
N GLU A 91 17.94 -36.10 11.84
CA GLU A 91 16.81 -35.87 12.76
C GLU A 91 17.33 -35.62 14.19
N ILE A 92 16.95 -34.50 14.79
CA ILE A 92 17.39 -34.07 16.11
C ILE A 92 16.20 -34.05 17.07
N ASN A 93 16.21 -35.01 18.00
CA ASN A 93 15.28 -35.14 19.12
C ASN A 93 15.95 -34.65 20.42
N ALA A 94 16.46 -33.42 20.42
CA ALA A 94 17.14 -32.75 21.53
C ALA A 94 16.90 -31.22 21.44
N GLY A 95 17.14 -30.49 22.53
CA GLY A 95 17.14 -29.02 22.47
C GLY A 95 18.36 -28.51 21.69
N ILE A 96 18.22 -27.40 20.97
CA ILE A 96 19.33 -26.74 20.27
C ILE A 96 19.54 -25.35 20.86
N GLN A 97 20.79 -25.03 21.20
CA GLN A 97 21.21 -23.72 21.71
C GLN A 97 22.55 -23.30 21.12
N ASN A 98 23.05 -22.13 21.52
CA ASN A 98 24.43 -21.72 21.30
C ASN A 98 25.15 -21.40 22.62
N GLU A 99 26.48 -21.46 22.58
CA GLU A 99 27.38 -20.95 23.63
C GLU A 99 28.25 -19.80 23.13
N ASP A 100 28.42 -19.67 21.81
CA ASP A 100 29.15 -18.59 21.16
C ASP A 100 28.23 -17.51 20.58
N GLU A 101 28.79 -16.54 19.84
CA GLU A 101 28.03 -15.46 19.19
C GLU A 101 27.54 -15.86 17.78
N GLN A 102 27.57 -17.15 17.41
CA GLN A 102 27.10 -17.64 16.11
C GLN A 102 25.68 -18.22 16.17
N GLN A 103 25.21 -18.73 15.02
CA GLN A 103 23.94 -19.41 14.93
C GLN A 103 23.92 -20.73 15.72
N ALA A 104 22.83 -20.98 16.45
CA ALA A 104 22.62 -22.22 17.20
C ALA A 104 22.57 -23.46 16.29
N LEU A 105 22.06 -23.30 15.06
CA LEU A 105 22.09 -24.33 14.01
C LEU A 105 22.55 -23.74 12.67
N GLN A 106 23.61 -24.30 12.09
CA GLN A 106 24.09 -23.98 10.75
C GLN A 106 24.03 -25.23 9.85
N ALA A 107 23.32 -25.15 8.73
CA ALA A 107 23.24 -26.17 7.70
C ALA A 107 23.79 -25.61 6.37
N LYS A 108 24.69 -26.36 5.70
CA LYS A 108 25.30 -25.96 4.43
C LYS A 108 25.35 -27.13 3.45
N GLU A 109 25.71 -26.86 2.19
CA GLU A 109 25.73 -27.85 1.10
C GLU A 109 24.34 -28.43 0.79
N HIS A 110 24.10 -29.73 0.91
CA HIS A 110 22.85 -30.42 0.55
C HIS A 110 22.19 -31.14 1.73
N VAL A 111 22.63 -30.86 2.96
CA VAL A 111 22.16 -31.58 4.15
C VAL A 111 20.68 -31.28 4.42
N GLN A 112 19.94 -32.30 4.84
CA GLN A 112 18.55 -32.17 5.27
C GLN A 112 18.48 -32.36 6.79
N VAL A 113 17.91 -31.39 7.49
CA VAL A 113 17.88 -31.38 8.96
C VAL A 113 16.43 -31.25 9.42
N THR A 114 16.01 -32.09 10.36
CA THR A 114 14.73 -31.98 11.07
C THR A 114 15.00 -31.82 12.56
N VAL A 115 14.44 -30.79 13.18
CA VAL A 115 14.53 -30.53 14.62
C VAL A 115 13.15 -30.72 15.24
N ASN A 116 13.02 -31.72 16.10
CA ASN A 116 11.78 -32.05 16.81
C ASN A 116 11.66 -31.29 18.13
N GLY A 117 11.78 -29.96 18.07
CA GLY A 117 11.76 -29.07 19.22
C GLY A 117 12.05 -27.62 18.82
N ASN A 118 12.38 -26.80 19.82
CA ASN A 118 12.74 -25.40 19.64
C ASN A 118 14.25 -25.24 19.35
N VAL A 119 14.59 -24.14 18.68
CA VAL A 119 15.96 -23.64 18.54
C VAL A 119 16.04 -22.31 19.28
N ASP A 120 16.77 -22.27 20.40
CA ASP A 120 16.87 -21.08 21.25
C ASP A 120 18.31 -20.56 21.29
N SER A 121 18.55 -19.37 20.76
CA SER A 121 19.88 -18.78 20.66
C SER A 121 19.99 -17.45 21.39
N ALA A 122 21.14 -17.22 22.03
CA ALA A 122 21.56 -15.91 22.52
C ALA A 122 22.12 -15.01 21.40
N ALA A 123 22.36 -15.56 20.22
CA ALA A 123 22.76 -14.86 19.00
C ALA A 123 21.83 -15.25 17.84
N GLY A 124 22.30 -15.79 16.71
CA GLY A 124 21.41 -16.17 15.60
C GLY A 124 20.72 -17.53 15.81
N GLY A 125 19.50 -17.72 15.32
CA GLY A 125 18.74 -18.96 15.46
C GLY A 125 19.21 -20.06 14.51
N VAL A 126 18.65 -20.06 13.30
CA VAL A 126 18.90 -21.07 12.26
C VAL A 126 19.52 -20.43 11.03
N GLN A 127 20.57 -21.04 10.47
CA GLN A 127 21.13 -20.67 9.17
C GLN A 127 21.10 -21.84 8.18
N ALA A 128 20.58 -21.60 6.97
CA ALA A 128 20.63 -22.52 5.84
C ALA A 128 21.28 -21.86 4.61
N ASN A 129 22.39 -22.43 4.13
CA ASN A 129 23.10 -21.96 2.94
C ASN A 129 23.11 -23.02 1.83
N ASP A 130 23.51 -22.61 0.63
CA ASP A 130 23.65 -23.46 -0.56
C ASP A 130 22.34 -24.17 -0.90
N PHE A 131 22.23 -25.48 -0.76
CA PHE A 131 21.02 -26.27 -1.01
C PHE A 131 20.50 -26.96 0.25
N ALA A 132 20.94 -26.52 1.43
CA ALA A 132 20.56 -27.13 2.69
C ALA A 132 19.07 -26.94 2.97
N LYS A 133 18.47 -27.93 3.63
CA LYS A 133 17.07 -27.90 4.05
C LYS A 133 16.97 -28.07 5.55
N VAL A 134 16.24 -27.18 6.22
CA VAL A 134 16.02 -27.24 7.67
C VAL A 134 14.54 -27.18 7.96
N GLU A 135 14.02 -28.16 8.69
CA GLU A 135 12.67 -28.15 9.26
C GLU A 135 12.76 -28.09 10.78
N VAL A 136 12.10 -27.11 11.40
CA VAL A 136 11.98 -26.95 12.85
C VAL A 136 10.51 -27.10 13.23
N ASN A 137 10.21 -28.12 14.03
CA ASN A 137 8.84 -28.44 14.46
C ASN A 137 8.37 -27.63 15.69
N GLY A 138 9.21 -26.72 16.20
CA GLY A 138 8.89 -25.78 17.27
C GLY A 138 9.19 -24.34 16.86
N ASP A 139 9.52 -23.52 17.86
CA ASP A 139 9.88 -22.11 17.69
C ASP A 139 11.36 -21.92 17.38
N VAL A 140 11.70 -20.82 16.72
CA VAL A 140 13.08 -20.37 16.51
C VAL A 140 13.27 -18.99 17.12
N THR A 141 14.23 -18.88 18.05
CA THR A 141 14.62 -17.62 18.68
C THR A 141 16.08 -17.33 18.37
N GLY A 142 16.34 -16.21 17.69
CA GLY A 142 17.60 -15.48 17.71
C GLY A 142 17.49 -14.31 18.68
N ALA A 143 18.53 -14.05 19.48
CA ALA A 143 18.59 -12.92 20.40
C ALA A 143 19.84 -12.05 20.10
N GLY A 144 20.02 -10.99 20.89
CA GLY A 144 21.10 -10.04 20.65
C GLY A 144 20.90 -9.33 19.31
N SER A 145 21.90 -9.37 18.42
CA SER A 145 21.80 -8.83 17.06
C SER A 145 21.64 -9.92 15.99
N GLY A 146 21.42 -11.18 16.41
CA GLY A 146 21.31 -12.31 15.48
C GLY A 146 19.90 -12.44 14.92
N ASP A 147 19.81 -12.86 13.66
CA ASP A 147 18.54 -13.13 13.00
C ASP A 147 17.90 -14.42 13.54
N GLY A 148 16.58 -14.50 13.51
CA GLY A 148 15.87 -15.74 13.85
C GLY A 148 16.18 -16.83 12.83
N VAL A 149 15.94 -16.54 11.55
CA VAL A 149 16.24 -17.40 10.41
C VAL A 149 17.06 -16.66 9.36
N ASP A 150 18.21 -17.23 9.01
CA ASP A 150 19.09 -16.82 7.90
C ASP A 150 19.05 -17.83 6.76
N ALA A 151 18.59 -17.45 5.57
CA ALA A 151 18.55 -18.34 4.42
C ALA A 151 19.17 -17.71 3.16
N TYR A 152 20.19 -18.36 2.58
CA TYR A 152 20.92 -17.83 1.42
C TYR A 152 21.17 -18.88 0.34
N GLY A 153 21.40 -18.41 -0.89
CA GLY A 153 21.63 -19.28 -2.04
C GLY A 153 20.34 -19.97 -2.47
N TYR A 154 20.22 -21.27 -2.25
CA TYR A 154 19.00 -22.07 -2.44
C TYR A 154 18.54 -22.73 -1.13
N GLY A 155 18.99 -22.21 0.03
CA GLY A 155 18.63 -22.73 1.34
C GLY A 155 17.11 -22.74 1.54
N GLU A 156 16.59 -23.80 2.13
CA GLU A 156 15.16 -23.94 2.45
C GLU A 156 14.98 -24.09 3.96
N VAL A 157 14.19 -23.22 4.58
CA VAL A 157 13.85 -23.30 6.01
C VAL A 157 12.35 -23.36 6.20
N THR A 158 11.87 -24.33 6.98
CA THR A 158 10.48 -24.43 7.42
C THR A 158 10.42 -24.41 8.94
N VAL A 159 9.67 -23.47 9.51
CA VAL A 159 9.42 -23.38 10.96
C VAL A 159 7.93 -23.58 11.20
N LYS A 160 7.57 -24.54 12.07
CA LYS A 160 6.16 -24.82 12.41
C LYS A 160 5.62 -23.94 13.54
N GLY A 161 6.50 -23.33 14.32
CA GLY A 161 6.15 -22.36 15.35
C GLY A 161 6.44 -20.93 14.91
N ASN A 162 6.73 -20.09 15.90
CA ASN A 162 7.07 -18.69 15.71
C ASN A 162 8.57 -18.51 15.41
N VAL A 163 8.90 -17.38 14.79
CA VAL A 163 10.28 -16.93 14.60
C VAL A 163 10.44 -15.57 15.27
N THR A 164 11.46 -15.44 16.13
CA THR A 164 11.85 -14.18 16.74
C THR A 164 13.33 -13.96 16.50
N GLY A 165 13.71 -12.78 16.01
CA GLY A 165 15.09 -12.36 15.86
C GLY A 165 15.48 -11.28 16.87
N GLY A 166 16.76 -11.21 17.20
CA GLY A 166 17.35 -10.06 17.87
C GLY A 166 17.69 -8.94 16.86
N GLY A 167 18.13 -9.36 15.67
CA GLY A 167 18.11 -8.56 14.44
C GLY A 167 16.80 -8.77 13.69
N ASN A 168 16.85 -9.32 12.48
CA ASN A 168 15.65 -9.63 11.70
C ASN A 168 14.97 -10.91 12.19
N GLY A 169 13.65 -10.98 12.08
CA GLY A 169 12.94 -12.25 12.28
C GLY A 169 13.41 -13.27 11.23
N VAL A 170 13.32 -12.89 9.96
CA VAL A 170 13.80 -13.66 8.81
C VAL A 170 14.68 -12.78 7.92
N ASP A 171 15.91 -13.21 7.59
CA ASP A 171 16.75 -12.66 6.53
C ASP A 171 16.93 -13.70 5.42
N ALA A 172 16.46 -13.39 4.21
CA ALA A 172 16.48 -14.29 3.07
C ALA A 172 17.08 -13.64 1.81
N GLY A 173 18.04 -14.32 1.16
CA GLY A 173 18.72 -13.83 -0.05
C GLY A 173 19.01 -14.91 -1.09
N GLY A 174 19.43 -14.50 -2.30
CA GLY A 174 19.59 -15.39 -3.44
C GLY A 174 18.25 -15.94 -3.95
N ALA A 175 18.09 -17.25 -4.00
CA ALA A 175 16.86 -17.98 -4.36
C ALA A 175 16.34 -18.84 -3.20
N ALA A 176 16.65 -18.42 -1.96
CA ALA A 176 16.26 -19.11 -0.74
C ALA A 176 14.73 -19.16 -0.56
N LYS A 177 14.25 -20.14 0.20
CA LYS A 177 12.82 -20.29 0.52
C LYS A 177 12.62 -20.44 2.02
N VAL A 178 11.78 -19.59 2.60
CA VAL A 178 11.44 -19.66 4.02
C VAL A 178 9.92 -19.80 4.17
N GLN A 179 9.49 -20.76 4.99
CA GLN A 179 8.10 -20.95 5.37
C GLN A 179 7.98 -20.93 6.89
N VAL A 180 7.10 -20.07 7.42
CA VAL A 180 6.79 -20.00 8.85
C VAL A 180 5.29 -20.27 9.04
N ASP A 181 4.94 -21.21 9.93
CA ASP A 181 3.55 -21.55 10.31
C ASP A 181 3.16 -20.94 11.66
N GLY A 182 3.58 -19.69 11.86
CA GLY A 182 3.41 -18.90 13.07
C GLY A 182 3.78 -17.44 12.80
N ASP A 183 3.98 -16.68 13.86
CA ASP A 183 4.30 -15.26 13.79
C ASP A 183 5.80 -15.04 13.58
N VAL A 184 6.15 -13.91 12.97
CA VAL A 184 7.54 -13.47 12.77
C VAL A 184 7.75 -12.10 13.41
N ALA A 185 8.75 -11.98 14.27
CA ALA A 185 9.10 -10.71 14.92
C ALA A 185 10.59 -10.38 14.76
N GLY A 186 10.88 -9.15 14.35
CA GLY A 186 12.21 -8.54 14.45
C GLY A 186 12.52 -8.06 15.87
N GLY A 187 13.79 -7.86 16.17
CA GLY A 187 14.29 -7.48 17.48
C GLY A 187 14.57 -5.98 17.60
N THR A 188 15.78 -5.57 17.92
CA THR A 188 16.15 -4.14 17.98
C THR A 188 16.70 -3.71 16.64
N ASP A 189 16.14 -2.64 16.04
CA ASP A 189 16.53 -2.14 14.72
C ASP A 189 16.57 -3.23 13.62
N GLY A 190 15.72 -4.25 13.72
CA GLY A 190 15.66 -5.35 12.75
C GLY A 190 14.29 -5.46 12.11
N ASP A 191 14.24 -5.88 10.86
CA ASP A 191 12.99 -6.08 10.13
C ASP A 191 12.27 -7.34 10.65
N GLY A 192 10.94 -7.40 10.52
CA GLY A 192 10.24 -8.68 10.69
C GLY A 192 10.74 -9.67 9.63
N ILE A 193 10.70 -9.25 8.37
CA ILE A 193 11.26 -9.97 7.22
C ILE A 193 12.12 -9.02 6.40
N ASN A 194 13.37 -9.42 6.13
CA ASN A 194 14.26 -8.80 5.15
C ASN A 194 14.50 -9.81 4.00
N ALA A 195 13.81 -9.61 2.87
CA ALA A 195 13.91 -10.48 1.70
C ALA A 195 14.58 -9.72 0.54
N LYS A 196 15.60 -10.32 -0.07
CA LYS A 196 16.33 -9.75 -1.20
C LYS A 196 16.57 -10.79 -2.29
N ASP A 197 16.97 -10.32 -3.46
CA ASP A 197 17.13 -11.14 -4.68
C ASP A 197 15.86 -11.96 -4.96
N PHE A 198 15.97 -13.11 -5.63
CA PHE A 198 14.85 -13.99 -5.98
C PHE A 198 14.33 -14.85 -4.80
N SER A 199 14.50 -14.41 -3.56
CA SER A 199 14.08 -15.17 -2.37
C SER A 199 12.56 -15.21 -2.24
N LYS A 200 12.05 -16.27 -1.58
CA LYS A 200 10.61 -16.48 -1.36
C LYS A 200 10.32 -16.72 0.11
N VAL A 201 9.54 -15.84 0.74
CA VAL A 201 9.18 -15.96 2.16
C VAL A 201 7.65 -16.06 2.30
N ASN A 202 7.16 -17.08 3.00
CA ASN A 202 5.75 -17.30 3.26
C ASN A 202 5.49 -17.43 4.76
N VAL A 203 4.58 -16.61 5.30
CA VAL A 203 4.23 -16.59 6.73
C VAL A 203 2.73 -16.81 6.91
N ASN A 204 2.36 -17.81 7.70
CA ASN A 204 0.98 -18.14 8.09
C ASN A 204 0.60 -17.56 9.46
N GLY A 205 1.07 -16.35 9.74
CA GLY A 205 0.84 -15.60 10.97
C GLY A 205 1.05 -14.11 10.74
N ASP A 206 1.18 -13.36 11.82
CA ASP A 206 1.47 -11.93 11.81
C ASP A 206 2.98 -11.68 11.65
N VAL A 207 3.34 -10.51 11.12
CA VAL A 207 4.74 -10.05 11.00
C VAL A 207 4.88 -8.70 11.68
N THR A 208 5.88 -8.56 12.54
CA THR A 208 6.16 -7.31 13.27
C THR A 208 7.62 -6.91 13.14
N GLY A 209 7.86 -5.66 12.75
CA GLY A 209 9.17 -5.04 12.75
C GLY A 209 9.69 -4.81 14.16
N GLY A 210 11.01 -4.75 14.29
CA GLY A 210 11.68 -4.55 15.56
C GLY A 210 11.57 -3.12 16.12
N THR A 211 11.87 -2.91 17.40
CA THR A 211 11.83 -1.55 17.98
C THR A 211 12.93 -0.66 17.38
N ALA A 212 12.57 0.54 16.89
CA ALA A 212 13.53 1.51 16.35
C ALA A 212 14.28 2.24 17.48
N THR A 213 15.60 2.13 17.52
CA THR A 213 16.44 2.85 18.49
C THR A 213 17.41 3.84 17.83
N GLN A 214 17.61 3.75 16.52
CA GLN A 214 18.44 4.68 15.77
C GLN A 214 17.62 5.77 15.06
N PRO A 215 18.11 7.03 15.04
CA PRO A 215 17.59 8.06 14.14
C PRO A 215 17.71 7.60 12.67
N PHE A 216 16.64 7.76 11.89
CA PHE A 216 16.66 7.57 10.43
C PHE A 216 17.10 6.18 9.92
N SER A 217 16.82 5.09 10.67
CA SER A 217 17.16 3.74 10.18
C SER A 217 16.20 3.27 9.08
N ASP A 218 16.75 2.79 7.97
CA ASP A 218 16.05 2.01 6.92
C ASP A 218 15.67 0.58 7.34
N LEU A 219 15.81 0.29 8.63
CA LEU A 219 15.56 -1.00 9.28
C LEU A 219 14.17 -0.95 9.94
N ASN A 220 13.81 -1.97 10.74
CA ASN A 220 12.56 -2.08 11.52
C ASN A 220 11.24 -2.12 10.72
N ALA A 221 11.31 -2.43 9.43
CA ALA A 221 10.10 -2.67 8.66
C ALA A 221 9.39 -3.93 9.15
N GLY A 222 8.07 -4.01 9.03
CA GLY A 222 7.37 -5.29 9.15
C GLY A 222 7.89 -6.25 8.07
N VAL A 223 7.78 -5.82 6.81
CA VAL A 223 8.36 -6.51 5.65
C VAL A 223 9.18 -5.55 4.82
N LYS A 224 10.42 -5.91 4.52
CA LYS A 224 11.29 -5.29 3.54
C LYS A 224 11.59 -6.28 2.43
N ALA A 225 11.28 -5.92 1.19
CA ALA A 225 11.52 -6.76 0.02
C ALA A 225 12.21 -5.98 -1.11
N THR A 226 13.33 -6.48 -1.63
CA THR A 226 14.08 -5.84 -2.72
C THR A 226 14.52 -6.84 -3.79
N VAL A 227 14.95 -6.36 -4.95
CA VAL A 227 15.52 -7.15 -6.07
C VAL A 227 14.67 -8.39 -6.44
N GLU A 228 13.44 -8.21 -6.91
CA GLU A 228 12.55 -9.33 -7.33
C GLU A 228 12.15 -10.33 -6.21
N ALA A 229 12.37 -10.03 -4.93
CA ALA A 229 11.95 -10.89 -3.82
C ALA A 229 10.42 -11.04 -3.75
N GLU A 230 9.94 -12.21 -3.34
CA GLU A 230 8.51 -12.51 -3.17
C GLU A 230 8.19 -12.81 -1.70
N VAL A 231 7.29 -12.03 -1.09
CA VAL A 231 6.84 -12.25 0.29
C VAL A 231 5.31 -12.38 0.34
N THR A 232 4.81 -13.41 1.01
CA THR A 232 3.38 -13.58 1.32
C THR A 232 3.16 -13.70 2.82
N VAL A 233 2.31 -12.84 3.36
CA VAL A 233 1.90 -12.84 4.78
C VAL A 233 0.38 -13.01 4.85
N LYS A 234 -0.09 -14.00 5.61
CA LYS A 234 -1.53 -14.22 5.79
C LYS A 234 -2.15 -13.42 6.93
N GLY A 235 -1.35 -13.10 7.95
CA GLY A 235 -1.76 -12.22 9.03
C GLY A 235 -1.60 -10.74 8.67
N ASN A 236 -1.46 -9.94 9.71
CA ASN A 236 -1.16 -8.52 9.64
C ASN A 236 0.34 -8.28 9.52
N VAL A 237 0.71 -7.13 8.97
CA VAL A 237 2.08 -6.63 8.97
C VAL A 237 2.13 -5.31 9.72
N THR A 238 3.02 -5.20 10.71
CA THR A 238 3.19 -3.98 11.50
C THR A 238 4.66 -3.55 11.47
N GLY A 239 4.92 -2.29 11.12
CA GLY A 239 6.23 -1.68 11.28
C GLY A 239 6.61 -1.51 12.74
N GLY A 240 7.89 -1.47 13.04
CA GLY A 240 8.37 -1.35 14.41
C GLY A 240 8.11 0.01 15.04
N ASP A 241 7.59 0.06 16.26
CA ASP A 241 7.46 1.32 17.00
C ASP A 241 8.84 1.89 17.37
N ALA A 242 8.94 3.22 17.43
CA ALA A 242 10.12 3.87 17.94
C ALA A 242 10.25 3.73 19.47
N ALA A 243 11.49 3.60 19.94
CA ALA A 243 11.81 3.62 21.36
C ALA A 243 11.60 5.01 21.95
N SER A 244 11.14 5.06 23.20
CA SER A 244 10.75 6.30 23.91
C SER A 244 11.90 7.29 24.13
N ASP A 245 13.15 6.83 24.16
CA ASP A 245 14.28 7.61 24.66
C ASP A 245 15.16 8.20 23.54
N VAL A 246 14.66 8.23 22.30
CA VAL A 246 15.42 8.68 21.12
C VAL A 246 14.97 10.08 20.71
N THR A 247 15.94 10.97 20.41
CA THR A 247 15.67 12.37 20.05
C THR A 247 14.99 12.56 18.70
N ASN A 248 15.11 11.56 17.81
CA ASN A 248 14.45 11.46 16.51
C ASN A 248 13.85 10.06 16.39
N ALA A 249 12.63 9.90 16.89
CA ALA A 249 11.97 8.62 17.06
C ALA A 249 11.07 8.34 15.86
N ASN A 250 11.59 7.58 14.88
CA ASN A 250 10.87 7.22 13.67
C ASN A 250 10.33 5.79 13.77
N GLY A 251 9.03 5.64 13.57
CA GLY A 251 8.43 4.33 13.42
C GLY A 251 8.79 3.69 12.08
N GLY A 252 8.75 2.37 12.05
CA GLY A 252 9.09 1.57 10.89
C GLY A 252 7.99 1.48 9.85
N VAL A 253 8.38 1.23 8.61
CA VAL A 253 7.40 1.01 7.54
C VAL A 253 6.71 -0.34 7.74
N GLY A 254 5.40 -0.42 7.52
CA GLY A 254 4.70 -1.71 7.50
C GLY A 254 5.26 -2.62 6.41
N VAL A 255 5.10 -2.23 5.15
CA VAL A 255 5.65 -2.92 3.98
C VAL A 255 6.50 -1.96 3.14
N LYS A 256 7.78 -2.27 2.95
CA LYS A 256 8.74 -1.52 2.12
C LYS A 256 9.19 -2.37 0.94
N THR A 257 8.98 -1.88 -0.29
CA THR A 257 9.37 -2.60 -1.51
C THR A 257 10.16 -1.74 -2.49
N ASP A 258 11.15 -2.36 -3.12
CA ASP A 258 11.95 -1.75 -4.18
C ASP A 258 12.37 -2.76 -5.26
N GLU A 259 12.90 -2.29 -6.39
CA GLU A 259 13.61 -3.09 -7.39
C GLU A 259 12.83 -4.34 -7.83
N LYS A 260 11.55 -4.17 -8.21
CA LYS A 260 10.65 -5.24 -8.71
C LYS A 260 10.21 -6.28 -7.69
N ALA A 261 10.46 -6.06 -6.40
CA ALA A 261 9.94 -6.95 -5.37
C ALA A 261 8.40 -7.01 -5.36
N SER A 262 7.84 -8.13 -4.91
CA SER A 262 6.40 -8.39 -4.82
C SER A 262 6.01 -8.83 -3.40
N VAL A 263 5.09 -8.10 -2.77
CA VAL A 263 4.57 -8.43 -1.43
C VAL A 263 3.06 -8.57 -1.46
N LYS A 264 2.54 -9.64 -0.84
CA LYS A 264 1.11 -9.86 -0.63
C LYS A 264 0.79 -10.02 0.86
N VAL A 265 -0.18 -9.26 1.35
CA VAL A 265 -0.68 -9.32 2.72
C VAL A 265 -2.20 -9.61 2.70
N GLU A 266 -2.64 -10.67 3.39
CA GLU A 266 -4.07 -10.99 3.51
C GLU A 266 -4.75 -10.26 4.69
N GLY A 267 -3.98 -9.82 5.69
CA GLY A 267 -4.45 -8.97 6.79
C GLY A 267 -4.30 -7.47 6.51
N ASN A 268 -4.18 -6.70 7.60
CA ASN A 268 -3.93 -5.26 7.54
C ASN A 268 -2.43 -4.96 7.52
N VAL A 269 -2.07 -3.78 7.03
CA VAL A 269 -0.72 -3.24 7.12
C VAL A 269 -0.73 -1.96 7.94
N THR A 270 0.14 -1.84 8.94
CA THR A 270 0.25 -0.65 9.79
C THR A 270 1.71 -0.20 9.87
N GLY A 271 1.98 1.09 9.69
CA GLY A 271 3.27 1.68 10.00
C GLY A 271 3.51 1.74 11.52
N GLY A 272 4.75 1.65 11.94
CA GLY A 272 5.13 1.82 13.34
C GLY A 272 4.97 3.26 13.79
N ASN A 273 4.70 3.48 15.07
CA ASN A 273 4.50 4.81 15.63
C ASN A 273 5.82 5.48 15.95
N GLY A 274 5.89 6.79 15.73
CA GLY A 274 6.89 7.65 16.31
C GLY A 274 6.64 7.82 17.81
N ASN A 275 7.71 7.93 18.60
CA ASN A 275 7.62 8.03 20.06
C ASN A 275 8.74 8.90 20.61
N ALA A 276 8.60 10.23 20.51
CA ALA A 276 9.52 11.13 21.20
C ALA A 276 8.99 11.41 22.61
N ASP A 277 9.79 11.12 23.64
CA ASP A 277 9.45 11.47 25.02
C ASP A 277 9.31 12.99 25.19
N ALA A 278 8.06 13.44 25.31
CA ALA A 278 7.68 14.80 25.64
C ALA A 278 8.25 15.30 26.99
N ALA A 279 8.80 14.41 27.84
CA ALA A 279 9.33 14.74 29.16
C ALA A 279 10.82 15.11 29.18
N ASN A 280 11.58 14.97 28.09
CA ASN A 280 12.99 15.39 28.08
C ASN A 280 13.13 16.91 27.83
N SER A 281 12.81 17.68 28.87
CA SER A 281 12.87 19.15 28.89
C SER A 281 14.28 19.76 28.74
N ASP A 282 15.33 18.93 28.70
CA ASP A 282 16.73 19.36 28.61
C ASP A 282 17.24 19.50 27.17
N LEU A 283 16.42 19.14 26.17
CA LEU A 283 16.77 19.26 24.76
C LEU A 283 16.00 20.42 24.13
N SER A 284 16.74 21.45 23.76
CA SER A 284 16.24 22.63 23.06
C SER A 284 15.57 22.27 21.73
N GLY A 285 14.23 22.21 21.71
CA GLY A 285 13.40 22.63 20.57
C GLY A 285 13.31 21.78 19.30
N GLN A 286 14.01 20.64 19.15
CA GLN A 286 13.99 19.85 17.90
C GLN A 286 13.82 18.34 18.13
N GLN A 287 12.72 17.94 18.78
CA GLN A 287 12.37 16.51 18.84
C GLN A 287 11.44 16.15 17.68
N HIS A 288 11.91 15.29 16.78
CA HIS A 288 11.10 14.72 15.71
C HIS A 288 10.55 13.36 16.12
N SER A 289 9.26 13.16 15.89
CA SER A 289 8.58 11.90 16.14
C SER A 289 7.79 11.55 14.90
N ASN A 290 8.38 10.76 14.03
CA ASN A 290 7.74 10.46 12.75
C ASN A 290 7.10 9.08 12.79
N GLY A 291 5.87 9.00 12.31
CA GLY A 291 5.24 7.71 12.04
C GLY A 291 5.87 7.06 10.81
N GLY A 292 5.91 5.73 10.79
CA GLY A 292 6.31 4.99 9.60
C GLY A 292 5.16 4.88 8.60
N GLU A 293 5.49 4.79 7.31
CA GLU A 293 4.49 4.55 6.27
C GLU A 293 3.78 3.20 6.48
N GLY A 294 2.51 3.10 6.13
CA GLY A 294 1.85 1.79 6.06
C GLY A 294 2.49 0.94 4.96
N VAL A 295 2.42 1.43 3.72
CA VAL A 295 3.08 0.85 2.56
C VAL A 295 3.97 1.90 1.90
N TRP A 296 5.25 1.58 1.71
CA TRP A 296 6.15 2.36 0.85
C TRP A 296 6.63 1.49 -0.32
N ALA A 297 6.20 1.84 -1.53
CA ALA A 297 6.56 1.13 -2.76
C ALA A 297 7.36 2.04 -3.71
N HIS A 298 8.50 1.54 -4.19
CA HIS A 298 9.38 2.23 -5.14
C HIS A 298 9.69 1.36 -6.38
N GLY A 299 10.24 1.99 -7.42
CA GLY A 299 10.71 1.31 -8.61
C GLY A 299 9.58 0.64 -9.40
N GLU A 300 9.74 -0.63 -9.77
CA GLU A 300 8.73 -1.44 -10.47
C GLU A 300 8.09 -2.48 -9.53
N SER A 301 8.05 -2.19 -8.22
CA SER A 301 7.56 -3.13 -7.20
C SER A 301 6.03 -3.28 -7.21
N LYS A 302 5.54 -4.39 -6.62
CA LYS A 302 4.12 -4.70 -6.52
C LYS A 302 3.71 -5.04 -5.09
N VAL A 303 2.68 -4.38 -4.58
CA VAL A 303 2.11 -4.63 -3.24
C VAL A 303 0.61 -4.87 -3.33
N GLU A 304 0.13 -5.98 -2.77
CA GLU A 304 -1.29 -6.30 -2.65
C GLU A 304 -1.68 -6.49 -1.17
N VAL A 305 -2.66 -5.74 -0.68
CA VAL A 305 -3.19 -5.82 0.69
C VAL A 305 -4.68 -6.10 0.64
N SER A 306 -5.13 -7.20 1.25
CA SER A 306 -6.56 -7.55 1.29
C SER A 306 -7.32 -6.80 2.39
N GLY A 307 -6.62 -6.34 3.43
CA GLY A 307 -7.16 -5.55 4.53
C GLY A 307 -7.04 -4.03 4.31
N ASN A 308 -6.97 -3.31 5.43
CA ASN A 308 -6.70 -1.87 5.46
C ASN A 308 -5.20 -1.59 5.52
N VAL A 309 -4.82 -0.38 5.11
CA VAL A 309 -3.48 0.16 5.29
C VAL A 309 -3.55 1.42 6.14
N GLN A 310 -2.74 1.51 7.18
CA GLN A 310 -2.65 2.68 8.04
C GLN A 310 -1.19 3.12 8.23
N GLY A 311 -0.92 4.41 8.08
CA GLY A 311 0.36 5.00 8.48
C GLY A 311 0.48 5.11 10.00
N GLY A 312 1.69 5.07 10.51
CA GLY A 312 1.97 5.17 11.94
C GLY A 312 1.73 6.57 12.48
N ASP A 313 1.33 6.65 13.74
CA ASP A 313 1.08 7.92 14.41
C ASP A 313 2.40 8.62 14.81
N ALA A 314 2.33 9.94 14.96
CA ALA A 314 3.41 10.77 15.49
C ALA A 314 3.03 11.31 16.88
N GLN A 315 3.96 11.27 17.84
CA GLN A 315 3.67 11.64 19.25
C GLN A 315 4.40 12.89 19.75
N GLY A 316 5.28 13.50 18.94
CA GLY A 316 6.11 14.66 19.30
C GLY A 316 5.64 15.98 18.69
N ASN A 317 6.03 17.11 19.29
CA ASN A 317 5.60 18.46 18.89
C ASN A 317 5.98 18.85 17.44
N ASN A 318 7.01 18.23 16.86
CA ASN A 318 7.44 18.43 15.47
C ASN A 318 7.36 17.11 14.67
N GLY A 319 6.30 16.33 14.90
CA GLY A 319 6.12 15.00 14.31
C GLY A 319 5.38 15.00 12.97
N ILE A 320 5.88 14.21 12.02
CA ILE A 320 5.18 13.92 10.76
C ILE A 320 4.68 12.48 10.85
N ALA A 321 3.37 12.28 10.90
CA ALA A 321 2.80 10.95 10.88
C ALA A 321 2.97 10.31 9.50
N GLY A 322 3.04 8.98 9.45
CA GLY A 322 3.25 8.26 8.20
C GLY A 322 1.99 8.26 7.34
N ASP A 323 2.14 8.22 6.04
CA ASP A 323 1.06 8.03 5.09
C ASP A 323 0.56 6.58 5.14
N GLY A 324 -0.69 6.39 4.73
CA GLY A 324 -1.23 5.05 4.49
C GLY A 324 -0.42 4.35 3.39
N VAL A 325 -0.41 4.94 2.20
CA VAL A 325 0.32 4.43 1.04
C VAL A 325 1.19 5.53 0.45
N LYS A 326 2.49 5.27 0.30
CA LYS A 326 3.44 6.08 -0.47
C LYS A 326 3.94 5.28 -1.67
N ALA A 327 3.52 5.65 -2.87
CA ALA A 327 3.83 4.93 -4.11
C ALA A 327 4.65 5.79 -5.08
N THR A 328 5.86 5.34 -5.39
CA THR A 328 6.83 6.10 -6.19
C THR A 328 7.36 5.26 -7.36
N GLY A 329 7.83 5.91 -8.42
CA GLY A 329 8.22 5.22 -9.65
C GLY A 329 7.03 4.49 -10.29
N HIS A 330 7.31 3.39 -10.99
CA HIS A 330 6.33 2.53 -11.66
C HIS A 330 5.74 1.45 -10.73
N SER A 331 5.65 1.76 -9.44
CA SER A 331 5.16 0.80 -8.46
C SER A 331 3.66 0.60 -8.60
N GLN A 332 3.19 -0.59 -8.25
CA GLN A 332 1.79 -1.00 -8.31
C GLN A 332 1.31 -1.37 -6.91
N VAL A 333 0.40 -0.57 -6.34
CA VAL A 333 -0.18 -0.82 -5.01
C VAL A 333 -1.68 -1.06 -5.12
N LYS A 334 -2.16 -2.18 -4.59
CA LYS A 334 -3.58 -2.50 -4.50
C LYS A 334 -3.96 -2.77 -3.04
N VAL A 335 -4.94 -2.02 -2.55
CA VAL A 335 -5.54 -2.18 -1.23
C VAL A 335 -7.02 -2.49 -1.41
N ASP A 336 -7.50 -3.61 -0.91
CA ASP A 336 -8.94 -3.96 -1.02
C ASP A 336 -9.80 -3.24 0.04
N GLY A 337 -9.21 -2.87 1.18
CA GLY A 337 -9.84 -2.08 2.24
C GLY A 337 -9.63 -0.57 2.09
N ASN A 338 -9.56 0.11 3.23
CA ASN A 338 -9.31 1.55 3.33
C ASN A 338 -7.81 1.85 3.43
N THR A 339 -7.41 3.06 3.04
CA THR A 339 -6.12 3.64 3.40
C THR A 339 -6.31 4.84 4.32
N GLN A 340 -5.49 4.94 5.37
CA GLN A 340 -5.53 6.04 6.32
C GLN A 340 -4.11 6.50 6.66
N GLY A 341 -3.86 7.81 6.60
CA GLY A 341 -2.64 8.38 7.16
C GLY A 341 -2.66 8.39 8.70
N GLY A 342 -1.49 8.31 9.32
CA GLY A 342 -1.35 8.36 10.77
C GLY A 342 -1.71 9.72 11.34
N ASP A 343 -2.09 9.72 12.61
CA ASP A 343 -2.48 10.92 13.35
C ASP A 343 -1.26 11.55 14.05
N VAL A 344 -1.25 12.88 14.22
CA VAL A 344 -0.24 13.55 15.06
C VAL A 344 -0.80 13.86 16.43
N LEU A 345 -0.54 13.02 17.43
CA LEU A 345 -1.18 13.11 18.74
C LEU A 345 -0.69 14.26 19.64
N ALA A 346 0.36 14.99 19.22
CA ALA A 346 0.93 16.11 19.99
C ALA A 346 0.23 17.44 19.70
N ASP A 347 0.20 18.33 20.71
CA ASP A 347 -0.24 19.72 20.57
C ASP A 347 0.99 20.64 20.41
N PRO A 348 1.34 21.07 19.17
CA PRO A 348 2.47 21.95 18.88
C PRO A 348 2.18 23.37 19.36
N THR A 349 2.22 23.60 20.67
CA THR A 349 1.98 24.94 21.27
C THR A 349 3.18 25.88 21.23
N GLN A 350 4.34 25.44 20.70
CA GLN A 350 5.57 26.21 20.67
C GLN A 350 5.99 26.43 19.20
N ALA A 351 5.51 27.51 18.58
CA ALA A 351 6.12 28.01 17.34
C ALA A 351 7.57 28.41 17.64
N ASP A 352 8.51 28.07 16.75
CA ASP A 352 9.84 28.67 16.79
C ASP A 352 9.66 30.18 16.55
N PRO A 353 10.00 31.05 17.52
CA PRO A 353 9.81 32.48 17.39
C PRO A 353 10.71 33.11 16.32
N ASP A 354 11.78 32.42 15.89
CA ASP A 354 12.73 32.90 14.89
C ASP A 354 12.43 32.34 13.47
N ASP A 355 11.61 31.29 13.36
CA ASP A 355 11.18 30.71 12.08
C ASP A 355 9.74 30.12 12.18
N PRO A 356 8.69 30.96 12.02
CA PRO A 356 7.30 30.53 12.12
C PRO A 356 6.85 29.58 10.98
N GLU A 357 7.71 29.34 9.99
CA GLU A 357 7.49 28.37 8.90
C GLU A 357 8.22 27.03 9.14
N TYR A 358 9.09 26.95 10.16
CA TYR A 358 9.88 25.74 10.44
C TYR A 358 9.06 24.67 11.18
N LEU A 359 8.71 23.64 10.41
CA LEU A 359 8.26 22.31 10.85
C LEU A 359 6.95 22.27 11.64
N HIS A 360 5.84 22.34 10.91
CA HIS A 360 4.51 22.04 11.42
C HIS A 360 4.32 20.53 11.59
N SER A 361 3.81 20.13 12.75
CA SER A 361 3.23 18.80 12.95
C SER A 361 2.24 18.48 11.84
N ARG A 362 2.41 17.34 11.16
CA ARG A 362 1.62 16.98 9.98
C ARG A 362 1.06 15.57 10.06
N GLY A 363 -0.26 15.44 9.92
CA GLY A 363 -0.94 14.15 9.75
C GLY A 363 -0.55 13.51 8.41
N GLY A 364 -0.42 12.19 8.39
CA GLY A 364 -0.07 11.46 7.18
C GLY A 364 -1.17 11.54 6.13
N ASN A 365 -0.84 11.44 4.86
CA ASN A 365 -1.83 11.37 3.79
C ASN A 365 -2.46 9.97 3.72
N GLY A 366 -3.69 9.86 3.22
CA GLY A 366 -4.29 8.56 2.93
C GLY A 366 -3.53 7.83 1.82
N VAL A 367 -3.15 8.56 0.78
CA VAL A 367 -2.29 8.11 -0.34
C VAL A 367 -1.37 9.25 -0.76
N GLU A 368 -0.09 9.01 -0.96
CA GLU A 368 0.85 9.85 -1.71
C GLU A 368 1.34 9.03 -2.91
N MET A 369 1.27 9.61 -4.11
CA MET A 369 1.75 8.95 -5.31
C MET A 369 2.53 9.86 -6.24
N SER A 370 3.59 9.31 -6.82
CA SER A 370 4.31 9.91 -7.94
C SER A 370 3.54 9.76 -9.26
N TYR A 371 3.93 10.52 -10.27
CA TYR A 371 3.27 10.56 -11.57
C TYR A 371 3.18 9.21 -12.32
N THR A 372 4.06 8.24 -12.01
CA THR A 372 4.15 6.94 -12.71
C THR A 372 3.58 5.77 -11.94
N ALA A 373 3.16 5.98 -10.70
CA ALA A 373 2.69 4.89 -9.86
C ALA A 373 1.23 4.54 -10.18
N ASP A 374 0.88 3.27 -10.00
CA ASP A 374 -0.50 2.80 -10.05
C ASP A 374 -0.97 2.47 -8.64
N VAL A 375 -2.00 3.17 -8.15
CA VAL A 375 -2.60 2.94 -6.83
C VAL A 375 -4.08 2.67 -6.97
N THR A 376 -4.54 1.53 -6.42
CA THR A 376 -5.96 1.18 -6.33
C THR A 376 -6.37 0.94 -4.88
N VAL A 377 -7.41 1.61 -4.42
CA VAL A 377 -8.01 1.45 -3.09
C VAL A 377 -9.48 1.06 -3.22
N GLY A 378 -9.88 -0.06 -2.62
CA GLY A 378 -11.25 -0.59 -2.66
C GLY A 378 -12.22 0.17 -1.75
N GLY A 379 -11.72 0.75 -0.67
CA GLY A 379 -12.46 1.54 0.29
C GLY A 379 -12.16 3.04 0.20
N ASP A 380 -12.17 3.69 1.35
CA ASP A 380 -11.89 5.12 1.51
C ASP A 380 -10.38 5.39 1.60
N ALA A 381 -9.95 6.60 1.21
CA ALA A 381 -8.59 7.11 1.41
C ALA A 381 -8.67 8.38 2.26
N ILE A 382 -8.18 8.30 3.50
CA ILE A 382 -8.41 9.32 4.53
C ILE A 382 -7.08 9.87 5.04
N GLY A 383 -6.94 11.19 5.05
CA GLY A 383 -5.81 11.85 5.69
C GLY A 383 -5.87 11.77 7.21
N GLY A 384 -4.71 11.66 7.85
CA GLY A 384 -4.57 11.65 9.29
C GLY A 384 -4.84 13.00 9.93
N ASN A 385 -5.29 12.97 11.18
CA ASN A 385 -5.65 14.16 11.95
C ASN A 385 -4.43 14.85 12.55
N SER A 386 -4.61 16.11 12.91
CA SER A 386 -3.60 16.88 13.66
C SER A 386 -4.27 17.74 14.73
N TRP A 387 -3.47 18.23 15.68
CA TRP A 387 -3.96 19.09 16.76
C TRP A 387 -3.06 20.34 16.86
N GLY A 388 -3.59 21.38 17.51
CA GLY A 388 -2.91 22.65 17.78
C GLY A 388 -2.97 23.65 16.63
N ASP A 389 -2.84 24.95 16.96
CA ASP A 389 -2.97 26.07 16.02
C ASP A 389 -1.98 26.02 14.83
N GLN A 390 -0.89 25.25 14.97
CA GLN A 390 0.14 25.06 13.95
C GLN A 390 0.09 23.67 13.29
N GLY A 391 -0.83 22.80 13.72
CA GLY A 391 -1.01 21.46 13.14
C GLY A 391 -1.57 21.53 11.72
N ARG A 392 -1.12 20.61 10.87
CA ARG A 392 -1.67 20.41 9.52
C ARG A 392 -2.17 18.99 9.39
N ALA A 393 -3.45 18.79 9.10
CA ALA A 393 -3.95 17.45 8.86
C ALA A 393 -3.49 16.95 7.49
N GLY A 394 -3.44 15.63 7.34
CA GLY A 394 -3.03 14.98 6.09
C GLY A 394 -4.11 15.11 5.01
N ASN A 395 -3.71 15.01 3.75
CA ASN A 395 -4.66 15.00 2.63
C ASN A 395 -5.24 13.60 2.44
N GLY A 396 -6.41 13.49 1.83
CA GLY A 396 -6.96 12.18 1.44
C GLY A 396 -6.07 11.49 0.40
N ALA A 397 -5.66 12.24 -0.61
CA ALA A 397 -4.63 11.83 -1.56
C ALA A 397 -3.74 13.01 -2.01
N ILE A 398 -2.46 12.75 -2.21
CA ILE A 398 -1.51 13.61 -2.91
C ILE A 398 -1.12 12.95 -4.23
N VAL A 399 -1.22 13.72 -5.30
CA VAL A 399 -0.80 13.31 -6.63
C VAL A 399 0.27 14.26 -7.13
N CYS A 400 1.50 13.76 -7.23
CA CYS A 400 2.63 14.54 -7.73
C CYS A 400 2.64 14.53 -9.26
N SER A 401 2.84 15.70 -9.84
CA SER A 401 3.02 15.89 -11.28
C SER A 401 4.42 15.49 -11.71
N PHE A 402 4.57 15.33 -13.01
CA PHE A 402 5.86 15.16 -13.62
C PHE A 402 6.62 16.49 -13.79
N THR A 403 7.94 16.50 -13.56
CA THR A 403 8.85 17.57 -13.97
C THR A 403 9.97 17.00 -14.85
N MET A 404 10.30 17.67 -15.96
CA MET A 404 11.23 17.12 -16.96
C MET A 404 12.68 17.01 -16.46
N SER A 405 13.02 17.70 -15.36
CA SER A 405 14.31 17.54 -14.64
C SER A 405 14.58 16.09 -14.22
N ASP A 406 13.55 15.26 -14.14
CA ASP A 406 13.60 13.92 -13.56
C ASP A 406 13.87 12.85 -14.64
N LEU A 407 13.95 13.24 -15.92
CA LEU A 407 14.30 12.35 -17.02
C LEU A 407 15.78 12.41 -17.38
N PRO A 408 16.46 11.26 -17.50
CA PRO A 408 17.58 11.14 -18.39
C PRO A 408 17.13 11.55 -19.80
N HIS A 409 17.95 12.33 -20.51
CA HIS A 409 17.71 12.87 -21.86
C HIS A 409 17.36 11.80 -22.94
N ASP A 410 17.43 10.51 -22.60
CA ASP A 410 17.21 9.33 -23.45
C ASP A 410 16.20 8.32 -22.87
N ALA A 411 15.43 8.67 -21.82
CA ALA A 411 14.43 7.78 -21.26
C ALA A 411 13.23 7.63 -22.22
N PRO A 412 12.71 6.41 -22.45
CA PRO A 412 11.52 6.22 -23.29
C PRO A 412 10.34 7.01 -22.73
N GLU A 413 9.45 7.49 -23.60
CA GLU A 413 8.15 8.08 -23.22
C GLU A 413 7.48 7.20 -22.16
N ARG A 414 7.36 7.73 -20.94
CA ARG A 414 6.77 7.01 -19.80
C ARG A 414 5.36 7.54 -19.59
N ALA A 415 4.37 6.69 -19.83
CA ALA A 415 2.97 7.03 -19.63
C ALA A 415 2.68 7.29 -18.14
N PRO A 416 1.83 8.27 -17.81
CA PRO A 416 1.38 8.46 -16.44
C PRO A 416 0.64 7.25 -15.86
N GLY A 417 0.76 7.08 -14.54
CA GLY A 417 0.08 6.05 -13.78
C GLY A 417 -1.38 6.39 -13.49
N LYS A 418 -2.02 5.62 -12.60
CA LYS A 418 -3.44 5.74 -12.29
C LYS A 418 -3.72 5.74 -10.79
N LEU A 419 -4.61 6.62 -10.37
CA LEU A 419 -5.24 6.60 -9.05
C LEU A 419 -6.68 6.13 -9.18
N VAL A 420 -7.02 4.99 -8.57
CA VAL A 420 -8.40 4.48 -8.53
C VAL A 420 -8.83 4.27 -7.08
N ILE A 421 -9.75 5.09 -6.58
CA ILE A 421 -10.29 4.96 -5.21
C ILE A 421 -11.80 4.72 -5.30
N TYR A 422 -12.22 3.51 -4.96
CA TYR A 422 -13.63 3.14 -5.07
C TYR A 422 -14.51 3.79 -4.01
N GLY A 423 -13.94 4.28 -2.90
CA GLY A 423 -14.62 5.01 -1.83
C GLY A 423 -14.43 6.53 -1.85
N THR A 424 -14.53 7.13 -0.67
CA THR A 424 -14.38 8.57 -0.42
C THR A 424 -12.91 8.89 -0.25
N VAL A 425 -12.44 9.92 -0.96
CA VAL A 425 -11.16 10.57 -0.68
C VAL A 425 -11.42 11.77 0.21
N GLN A 426 -10.87 11.76 1.41
CA GLN A 426 -11.16 12.77 2.43
C GLN A 426 -9.90 13.22 3.17
N GLY A 427 -9.69 14.52 3.28
CA GLY A 427 -8.64 15.06 4.14
C GLY A 427 -8.91 14.86 5.64
N GLY A 428 -7.84 14.82 6.42
CA GLY A 428 -7.92 14.74 7.87
C GLY A 428 -8.39 16.06 8.50
N GLN A 429 -8.75 16.00 9.78
CA GLN A 429 -9.19 17.18 10.54
C GLN A 429 -8.08 17.70 11.45
N ALA A 430 -7.98 19.03 11.55
CA ALA A 430 -7.10 19.71 12.48
C ALA A 430 -7.90 20.42 13.59
N ASP A 431 -7.52 20.22 14.85
CA ASP A 431 -8.10 21.00 15.95
C ASP A 431 -7.37 22.35 16.08
N ASN A 432 -7.98 23.42 15.57
CA ASN A 432 -7.46 24.80 15.47
C ASN A 432 -6.33 25.02 14.45
N GLY A 433 -5.82 23.96 13.85
CA GLY A 433 -4.83 24.00 12.76
C GLY A 433 -5.46 24.07 11.36
N LYS A 434 -4.71 23.63 10.34
CA LYS A 434 -5.19 23.55 8.95
C LYS A 434 -5.68 22.15 8.63
N ASP A 435 -6.94 22.06 8.24
CA ASP A 435 -7.52 20.82 7.71
C ASP A 435 -6.86 20.39 6.38
N GLY A 436 -6.90 19.09 6.09
CA GLY A 436 -6.36 18.53 4.85
C GLY A 436 -7.35 18.60 3.68
N ASN A 437 -6.85 18.76 2.46
CA ASN A 437 -7.68 18.66 1.27
C ASN A 437 -8.10 17.20 1.00
N GLY A 438 -9.16 17.02 0.21
CA GLY A 438 -9.50 15.71 -0.32
C GLY A 438 -8.40 15.19 -1.24
N ILE A 439 -8.19 15.86 -2.36
CA ILE A 439 -7.09 15.57 -3.28
C ILE A 439 -6.23 16.82 -3.42
N LYS A 440 -4.94 16.70 -3.19
CA LYS A 440 -3.96 17.76 -3.41
C LYS A 440 -3.05 17.40 -4.57
N TYR A 441 -2.91 18.34 -5.50
CA TYR A 441 -1.96 18.21 -6.59
C TYR A 441 -0.68 18.96 -6.28
N VAL A 442 0.45 18.32 -6.57
CA VAL A 442 1.76 18.87 -6.22
C VAL A 442 2.65 18.88 -7.46
N PHE A 443 3.22 20.03 -7.78
CA PHE A 443 4.18 20.16 -8.89
C PHE A 443 5.59 19.78 -8.44
N GLY A 444 6.12 18.63 -8.87
CA GLY A 444 7.41 18.09 -8.39
C GLY A 444 7.26 17.23 -7.12
N GLU A 445 8.37 16.90 -6.45
CA GLU A 445 8.35 16.14 -5.19
C GLU A 445 8.09 17.07 -3.99
N GLU A 446 7.26 16.63 -3.04
CA GLU A 446 6.78 17.44 -1.89
C GLU A 446 7.91 18.02 -1.01
N GLY A 447 9.14 17.49 -1.12
CA GLY A 447 10.31 17.94 -0.36
C GLY A 447 11.19 19.02 -0.99
N ASP A 448 11.05 19.32 -2.28
CA ASP A 448 12.07 20.11 -3.01
C ASP A 448 11.53 21.28 -3.84
N ILE A 449 10.31 21.71 -3.56
CA ILE A 449 9.62 22.72 -4.35
C ILE A 449 9.34 23.94 -3.49
N ALA A 450 10.26 24.90 -3.57
CA ALA A 450 9.88 26.30 -3.47
C ALA A 450 8.69 26.52 -4.41
N ASP A 451 7.63 27.21 -3.97
CA ASP A 451 6.50 27.60 -4.81
C ASP A 451 7.05 28.16 -6.13
N LEU A 452 7.12 27.32 -7.18
CA LEU A 452 7.54 27.79 -8.48
C LEU A 452 6.33 28.59 -8.97
N PRO A 453 6.45 29.92 -9.12
CA PRO A 453 5.31 30.72 -9.55
C PRO A 453 5.04 30.39 -11.01
N LEU A 454 4.23 29.36 -11.25
CA LEU A 454 4.01 28.80 -12.57
C LEU A 454 3.38 29.82 -13.51
N PHE A 455 2.47 30.60 -12.96
CA PHE A 455 1.90 31.78 -13.59
C PHE A 455 2.52 33.03 -12.99
N MET A 456 2.74 34.04 -13.83
CA MET A 456 3.21 35.32 -13.34
C MET A 456 2.12 36.02 -12.55
N GLU A 457 2.56 36.70 -11.49
CA GLU A 457 1.75 37.61 -10.67
C GLU A 457 2.46 38.95 -10.55
N ILE A 458 1.71 39.98 -10.13
CA ILE A 458 2.30 41.30 -9.87
C ILE A 458 3.21 41.19 -8.64
N ASN A 459 4.52 41.33 -8.86
CA ASN A 459 5.49 41.50 -7.80
C ASN A 459 5.74 43.00 -7.57
N PRO A 460 5.39 43.55 -6.39
CA PRO A 460 5.56 44.99 -6.10
C PRO A 460 7.03 45.42 -6.02
N ASP A 461 7.96 44.49 -5.80
CA ASP A 461 9.40 44.75 -5.72
C ASP A 461 10.08 44.74 -7.10
N VAL A 462 9.38 44.27 -8.13
CA VAL A 462 9.90 44.24 -9.51
C VAL A 462 9.34 45.44 -10.29
N PRO A 463 10.20 46.37 -10.75
CA PRO A 463 9.73 47.53 -11.51
C PRO A 463 9.15 47.11 -12.85
N PHE A 464 7.97 47.64 -13.19
CA PHE A 464 7.41 47.50 -14.52
C PHE A 464 8.15 48.43 -15.50
N ASP A 465 9.17 47.90 -16.16
CA ASP A 465 10.04 48.60 -17.13
C ASP A 465 10.23 47.76 -18.41
N ALA A 466 11.03 48.26 -19.35
CA ALA A 466 11.31 47.51 -20.58
C ALA A 466 11.99 46.16 -20.33
N ASN A 467 12.76 45.99 -19.24
CA ASN A 467 13.39 44.72 -18.90
C ASN A 467 12.37 43.71 -18.37
N PHE A 468 11.40 44.15 -17.57
CA PHE A 468 10.29 43.31 -17.14
C PHE A 468 9.55 42.72 -18.34
N ILE A 469 9.19 43.58 -19.29
CA ILE A 469 8.42 43.18 -20.48
C ILE A 469 9.24 42.27 -21.40
N LYS A 470 10.52 42.60 -21.65
CA LYS A 470 11.33 41.89 -22.64
C LYS A 470 12.01 40.63 -22.12
N TYR A 471 12.56 40.71 -20.91
CA TYR A 471 13.39 39.63 -20.37
C TYR A 471 12.58 38.79 -19.39
N ASN A 472 11.89 39.39 -18.43
CA ASN A 472 11.19 38.59 -17.42
C ASN A 472 10.01 37.84 -18.04
N CYS A 473 9.15 38.51 -18.81
CA CYS A 473 7.98 37.87 -19.43
C CYS A 473 8.38 36.77 -20.44
N SER A 474 9.28 37.08 -21.38
CA SER A 474 9.72 36.11 -22.40
C SER A 474 10.53 34.95 -21.80
N SER A 475 11.42 35.22 -20.83
CA SER A 475 12.12 34.14 -20.13
C SER A 475 11.16 33.29 -19.29
N HIS A 476 10.09 33.87 -18.73
CA HIS A 476 9.07 33.11 -18.01
C HIS A 476 8.36 32.11 -18.93
N ILE A 477 7.92 32.56 -20.11
CA ILE A 477 7.33 31.68 -21.13
C ILE A 477 8.32 30.58 -21.50
N ALA A 478 9.52 30.94 -21.96
CA ALA A 478 10.51 29.97 -22.41
C ALA A 478 10.90 28.96 -21.32
N ASN A 479 11.16 29.41 -20.09
CA ASN A 479 11.50 28.54 -18.98
C ASN A 479 10.35 27.60 -18.62
N THR A 480 9.10 28.09 -18.63
CA THR A 480 7.93 27.24 -18.38
C THR A 480 7.84 26.15 -19.44
N LEU A 481 7.89 26.50 -20.72
CA LEU A 481 7.82 25.53 -21.82
C LEU A 481 8.95 24.49 -21.79
N MET A 482 10.18 24.93 -21.51
CA MET A 482 11.32 24.03 -21.34
C MET A 482 11.19 23.12 -20.11
N THR A 483 10.48 23.56 -19.06
CA THR A 483 10.32 22.77 -17.81
C THR A 483 9.29 21.65 -17.95
N PHE A 484 8.28 21.82 -18.81
CA PHE A 484 7.16 20.87 -18.97
C PHE A 484 7.19 20.06 -20.28
N GLY A 485 8.15 20.34 -21.17
CA GLY A 485 8.84 19.25 -21.87
C GLY A 485 8.25 18.64 -23.13
N HIS A 486 7.47 19.39 -23.90
CA HIS A 486 7.00 18.95 -25.22
C HIS A 486 7.26 19.95 -26.34
N TYR A 487 8.15 20.92 -26.12
CA TYR A 487 8.40 22.00 -27.08
C TYR A 487 9.83 21.97 -27.61
N GLU A 488 9.97 21.79 -28.92
CA GLU A 488 11.19 22.13 -29.64
C GLU A 488 11.41 23.65 -29.58
N TRP A 489 12.66 24.09 -29.70
CA TRP A 489 12.96 25.53 -29.65
C TRP A 489 12.19 26.35 -30.70
N GLU A 490 11.88 25.75 -31.85
CA GLU A 490 11.06 26.37 -32.90
C GLU A 490 9.61 26.62 -32.46
N GLU A 491 9.04 25.75 -31.61
CA GLU A 491 7.69 25.91 -31.06
C GLU A 491 7.68 26.98 -29.96
N ILE A 492 8.75 27.02 -29.13
CA ILE A 492 8.96 28.08 -28.15
C ILE A 492 9.08 29.45 -28.84
N GLU A 493 9.83 29.54 -29.94
CA GLU A 493 9.94 30.76 -30.74
C GLU A 493 8.56 31.21 -31.26
N GLY A 494 7.72 30.27 -31.70
CA GLY A 494 6.34 30.56 -32.12
C GLY A 494 5.49 31.20 -31.01
N GLU A 495 5.54 30.68 -29.79
CA GLU A 495 4.83 31.25 -28.64
C GLU A 495 5.38 32.62 -28.22
N LEU A 496 6.69 32.82 -28.33
CA LEU A 496 7.33 34.12 -28.07
C LEU A 496 6.93 35.18 -29.12
N ASP A 497 6.83 34.79 -30.40
CA ASP A 497 6.33 35.66 -31.47
C ASP A 497 4.86 36.05 -31.24
N GLN A 498 4.04 35.10 -30.78
CA GLN A 498 2.65 35.37 -30.41
C GLN A 498 2.57 36.36 -29.23
N PHE A 499 3.40 36.18 -28.20
CA PHE A 499 3.50 37.13 -27.09
C PHE A 499 3.89 38.53 -27.56
N GLU A 500 4.91 38.66 -28.42
CA GLU A 500 5.36 39.95 -28.94
C GLU A 500 4.24 40.66 -29.73
N ALA A 501 3.44 39.91 -30.50
CA ALA A 501 2.28 40.45 -31.22
C ALA A 501 1.18 40.99 -30.27
N ILE A 502 0.87 40.26 -29.19
CA ILE A 502 -0.11 40.70 -28.17
C ILE A 502 0.43 41.92 -27.43
N LEU A 503 1.69 41.88 -27.02
CA LEU A 503 2.36 42.99 -26.35
C LEU A 503 2.32 44.27 -27.20
N ALA A 504 2.61 44.18 -28.50
CA ALA A 504 2.53 45.33 -29.40
C ALA A 504 1.12 45.94 -29.46
N GLN A 505 0.07 45.12 -29.38
CA GLN A 505 -1.33 45.58 -29.33
C GLN A 505 -1.64 46.30 -28.01
N LEU A 506 -1.29 45.69 -26.87
CA LEU A 506 -1.51 46.26 -25.54
C LEU A 506 -0.78 47.59 -25.37
N CYS A 507 0.50 47.65 -25.75
CA CYS A 507 1.30 48.88 -25.73
C CYS A 507 0.74 49.95 -26.67
N THR A 508 0.33 49.58 -27.89
CA THR A 508 -0.26 50.54 -28.83
C THR A 508 -1.55 51.15 -28.29
N GLN A 509 -2.37 50.34 -27.61
CA GLN A 509 -3.59 50.79 -26.96
C GLN A 509 -3.30 51.72 -25.77
N ALA A 510 -2.31 51.39 -24.94
CA ALA A 510 -1.94 52.19 -23.78
C ALA A 510 -1.28 53.53 -24.15
N PHE A 511 -0.40 53.54 -25.16
CA PHE A 511 0.36 54.73 -25.55
C PHE A 511 -0.33 55.58 -26.61
N GLY A 512 -1.33 55.03 -27.31
CA GLY A 512 -2.03 55.69 -28.42
C GLY A 512 -1.15 55.89 -29.66
N LYS A 513 -0.04 55.18 -29.77
CA LYS A 513 0.94 55.20 -30.87
C LYS A 513 1.55 53.81 -31.07
N PRO A 514 2.14 53.50 -32.24
CA PRO A 514 2.75 52.20 -32.48
C PRO A 514 3.83 51.86 -31.43
N TYR A 515 3.82 50.61 -30.97
CA TYR A 515 4.85 50.05 -30.09
C TYR A 515 6.24 50.19 -30.70
N ASP A 516 7.19 50.74 -29.94
CA ASP A 516 8.62 50.78 -30.26
C ASP A 516 9.43 50.46 -29.00
N LEU A 517 10.17 49.35 -29.06
CA LEU A 517 10.99 48.87 -27.96
C LEU A 517 12.04 49.90 -27.52
N ASN A 518 12.54 50.74 -28.43
CA ASN A 518 13.60 51.70 -28.10
C ASN A 518 13.11 52.89 -27.27
N THR A 519 11.79 53.14 -27.25
CA THR A 519 11.16 54.25 -26.53
C THR A 519 10.29 53.77 -25.37
N LEU A 520 10.23 52.46 -25.11
CA LEU A 520 9.33 51.83 -24.16
C LEU A 520 9.49 52.37 -22.73
N ASP A 521 10.71 52.57 -22.25
CA ASP A 521 10.93 53.12 -20.90
C ASP A 521 10.41 54.56 -20.76
N GLU A 522 10.58 55.38 -21.79
CA GLU A 522 10.07 56.77 -21.81
C GLU A 522 8.54 56.79 -21.86
N GLU A 523 7.95 55.84 -22.59
CA GLU A 523 6.50 55.68 -22.72
C GLU A 523 5.86 55.17 -21.43
N LEU A 524 6.47 54.19 -20.78
CA LEU A 524 6.05 53.68 -19.47
C LEU A 524 6.19 54.74 -18.37
N ALA A 525 7.20 55.61 -18.44
CA ALA A 525 7.38 56.72 -17.51
C ALA A 525 6.34 57.84 -17.69
N ALA A 526 5.72 57.93 -18.88
CA ALA A 526 4.69 58.92 -19.18
C ALA A 526 3.28 58.52 -18.71
N LEU A 527 3.06 57.23 -18.42
CA LEU A 527 1.81 56.74 -17.86
C LEU A 527 1.64 57.15 -16.39
N SER A 528 0.39 57.37 -15.97
CA SER A 528 0.07 57.43 -14.54
C SER A 528 0.29 56.08 -13.86
N ALA A 529 0.40 56.08 -12.53
CA ALA A 529 0.57 54.84 -11.76
C ALA A 529 -0.59 53.84 -11.99
N GLU A 530 -1.82 54.33 -12.16
CA GLU A 530 -3.00 53.50 -12.43
C GLU A 530 -2.96 52.90 -13.84
N GLU A 531 -2.65 53.70 -14.87
CA GLU A 531 -2.50 53.21 -16.25
C GLU A 531 -1.36 52.19 -16.36
N LYS A 532 -0.27 52.42 -15.62
CA LYS A 532 0.88 51.53 -15.57
C LYS A 532 0.53 50.18 -14.93
N LEU A 533 -0.25 50.19 -13.85
CA LEU A 533 -0.73 48.96 -13.19
C LEU A 533 -1.70 48.18 -14.09
N ILE A 534 -2.61 48.87 -14.78
CA ILE A 534 -3.53 48.25 -15.75
C ILE A 534 -2.76 47.58 -16.88
N LEU A 535 -1.77 48.27 -17.46
CA LEU A 535 -0.94 47.71 -18.53
C LEU A 535 -0.09 46.54 -18.02
N GLN A 536 0.48 46.65 -16.82
CA GLN A 536 1.25 45.57 -16.20
C GLN A 536 0.42 44.31 -16.00
N GLN A 537 -0.80 44.44 -15.46
CA GLN A 537 -1.71 43.31 -15.29
C GLN A 537 -2.06 42.69 -16.66
N ALA A 538 -2.39 43.51 -17.67
CA ALA A 538 -2.73 43.01 -18.99
C ALA A 538 -1.57 42.25 -19.67
N VAL A 539 -0.32 42.68 -19.46
CA VAL A 539 0.87 41.97 -19.96
C VAL A 539 1.07 40.64 -19.24
N ILE A 540 0.88 40.60 -17.91
CA ILE A 540 0.95 39.37 -17.12
C ILE A 540 -0.15 38.38 -17.55
N ASP A 541 -1.38 38.88 -17.72
CA ASP A 541 -2.50 38.07 -18.20
C ASP A 541 -2.20 37.49 -19.59
N ALA A 542 -1.60 38.28 -20.49
CA ALA A 542 -1.19 37.80 -21.81
C ALA A 542 -0.15 36.67 -21.75
N VAL A 543 0.83 36.73 -20.83
CA VAL A 543 1.76 35.61 -20.63
C VAL A 543 1.02 34.38 -20.09
N ASN A 544 0.18 34.56 -19.08
CA ASN A 544 -0.56 33.45 -18.50
C ASN A 544 -1.53 32.82 -19.50
N ASP A 545 -2.13 33.60 -20.41
CA ASP A 545 -3.02 33.12 -21.46
C ASP A 545 -2.30 32.36 -22.58
N ILE A 546 -1.00 32.56 -22.75
CA ILE A 546 -0.14 31.72 -23.61
C ILE A 546 0.15 30.40 -22.90
N ILE A 547 0.44 30.43 -21.60
CA ILE A 547 0.86 29.26 -20.83
C ILE A 547 -0.30 28.32 -20.49
N ARG A 548 -1.47 28.85 -20.12
CA ARG A 548 -2.63 28.05 -19.65
C ARG A 548 -3.10 26.96 -20.63
N PRO A 549 -3.32 27.25 -21.93
CA PRO A 549 -3.81 26.23 -22.87
C PRO A 549 -2.86 25.04 -22.99
N LEU A 550 -1.56 25.29 -22.85
CA LEU A 550 -0.53 24.26 -22.99
C LEU A 550 -0.62 23.23 -21.86
N PHE A 551 -0.92 23.67 -20.63
CA PHE A 551 -1.22 22.75 -19.53
C PHE A 551 -2.49 21.93 -19.76
N VAL A 552 -3.49 22.50 -20.43
CA VAL A 552 -4.74 21.78 -20.73
C VAL A 552 -4.51 20.75 -21.84
N ASP A 553 -3.77 21.12 -22.88
CA ASP A 553 -3.50 20.28 -24.05
C ASP A 553 -2.57 19.09 -23.71
N HIS A 554 -1.63 19.28 -22.79
CA HIS A 554 -0.68 18.25 -22.33
C HIS A 554 -1.02 17.63 -20.98
N LYS A 555 -2.20 17.90 -20.41
CA LYS A 555 -2.57 17.41 -19.08
C LYS A 555 -2.47 15.89 -18.95
N ASP A 556 -2.77 15.15 -20.02
CA ASP A 556 -2.78 13.68 -20.03
C ASP A 556 -1.36 13.08 -20.05
N ASP A 557 -0.34 13.89 -20.35
CA ASP A 557 1.07 13.51 -20.32
C ASP A 557 1.73 13.85 -18.97
N LEU A 558 1.19 14.85 -18.26
CA LEU A 558 1.83 15.46 -17.09
C LEU A 558 1.35 14.91 -15.74
N ARG A 559 0.25 14.14 -15.72
CA ARG A 559 -0.35 13.65 -14.47
C ARG A 559 -1.05 12.31 -14.58
N PRO A 560 -1.19 11.60 -13.45
CA PRO A 560 -2.00 10.39 -13.37
C PRO A 560 -3.47 10.59 -13.73
N GLU A 561 -4.07 9.54 -14.30
CA GLU A 561 -5.53 9.46 -14.44
C GLU A 561 -6.16 9.24 -13.07
N ILE A 562 -7.07 10.12 -12.64
CA ILE A 562 -7.75 10.04 -11.34
C ILE A 562 -9.19 9.56 -11.51
N THR A 563 -9.53 8.45 -10.86
CA THR A 563 -10.88 7.90 -10.79
C THR A 563 -11.30 7.66 -9.35
N VAL A 564 -12.33 8.35 -8.87
CA VAL A 564 -12.75 8.30 -7.46
C VAL A 564 -14.27 8.25 -7.32
N TRP A 565 -14.82 7.72 -6.23
CA TRP A 565 -16.27 7.82 -6.02
C TRP A 565 -16.70 9.17 -5.48
N GLN A 566 -16.02 9.68 -4.45
CA GLN A 566 -16.35 10.97 -3.84
C GLN A 566 -15.10 11.68 -3.32
N VAL A 567 -15.08 13.02 -3.35
CA VAL A 567 -14.01 13.84 -2.78
C VAL A 567 -14.57 14.83 -1.77
N LYS A 568 -13.93 14.95 -0.61
CA LYS A 568 -14.27 15.90 0.47
C LYS A 568 -12.99 16.46 1.09
N GLY A 569 -12.98 17.73 1.50
CA GLY A 569 -11.98 18.20 2.45
C GLY A 569 -12.23 17.62 3.84
N GLY A 570 -11.21 17.64 4.69
CA GLY A 570 -11.40 17.49 6.13
C GLY A 570 -11.98 18.77 6.71
N GLY A 571 -12.96 18.68 7.61
CA GLY A 571 -13.53 19.87 8.27
C GLY A 571 -13.97 20.95 7.28
N ASP A 572 -13.28 22.10 7.32
CA ASP A 572 -13.52 23.28 6.48
C ASP A 572 -12.61 23.35 5.23
N ALA A 573 -11.74 22.37 5.00
CA ALA A 573 -10.86 22.35 3.82
C ALA A 573 -11.62 22.13 2.50
N GLU A 574 -10.98 22.58 1.43
CA GLU A 574 -11.46 22.40 0.06
C GLU A 574 -11.31 20.95 -0.42
N ARG A 575 -12.17 20.55 -1.36
CA ARG A 575 -12.09 19.21 -1.98
C ARG A 575 -10.79 19.01 -2.74
N PHE A 576 -10.36 20.04 -3.45
CA PHE A 576 -9.15 20.06 -4.26
C PHE A 576 -8.21 21.15 -3.75
N GLY A 577 -6.92 20.86 -3.67
CA GLY A 577 -5.87 21.83 -3.37
C GLY A 577 -4.69 21.71 -4.33
N ALA A 578 -3.84 22.73 -4.39
CA ALA A 578 -2.57 22.70 -5.12
C ALA A 578 -1.49 23.51 -4.41
N ASN A 579 -0.22 23.22 -4.67
CA ASN A 579 0.93 23.91 -4.06
C ASN A 579 1.49 25.06 -4.91
N SER A 580 0.65 25.78 -5.65
CA SER A 580 1.11 26.84 -6.55
C SER A 580 0.36 28.13 -6.28
N ASN A 581 0.97 29.25 -6.67
CA ASN A 581 0.33 30.57 -6.80
C ASN A 581 -0.81 30.60 -7.85
N SER A 582 -1.27 29.44 -8.29
CA SER A 582 -2.29 29.22 -9.31
C SER A 582 -3.25 28.12 -8.91
N GLU A 583 -3.41 27.98 -7.59
CA GLU A 583 -4.32 27.05 -6.96
C GLU A 583 -5.71 27.07 -7.61
N GLU A 584 -6.28 28.23 -7.91
CA GLU A 584 -7.58 28.34 -8.58
C GLU A 584 -7.63 27.61 -9.94
N PHE A 585 -6.59 27.75 -10.77
CA PHE A 585 -6.53 27.09 -12.08
C PHE A 585 -6.40 25.58 -11.92
N PHE A 586 -5.52 25.12 -11.04
CA PHE A 586 -5.26 23.69 -10.88
C PHE A 586 -6.36 22.95 -10.14
N THR A 587 -6.95 23.55 -9.12
CA THR A 587 -8.12 22.97 -8.45
C THR A 587 -9.31 22.85 -9.40
N ALA A 588 -9.55 23.86 -10.24
CA ALA A 588 -10.56 23.77 -11.29
C ALA A 588 -10.23 22.69 -12.34
N LEU A 589 -8.97 22.59 -12.76
CA LEU A 589 -8.51 21.58 -13.72
C LEU A 589 -8.60 20.16 -13.14
N LEU A 590 -8.30 19.96 -11.86
CA LEU A 590 -8.46 18.68 -11.16
C LEU A 590 -9.94 18.31 -11.04
N GLY A 591 -10.77 19.24 -10.55
CA GLY A 591 -12.19 19.00 -10.35
C GLY A 591 -12.93 18.66 -11.64
N SER A 592 -12.56 19.30 -12.75
CA SER A 592 -13.15 19.07 -14.07
C SER A 592 -12.64 17.82 -14.77
N ASP A 593 -11.40 17.39 -14.52
CA ASP A 593 -10.81 16.22 -15.19
C ASP A 593 -10.88 14.92 -14.39
N THR A 594 -11.21 15.00 -13.10
CA THR A 594 -11.43 13.82 -12.25
C THR A 594 -12.61 13.00 -12.75
N ASN A 595 -12.40 11.71 -12.96
CA ASN A 595 -13.47 10.77 -13.29
C ASN A 595 -14.17 10.33 -12.00
N TYR A 596 -15.49 10.52 -11.93
CA TYR A 596 -16.28 10.11 -10.77
C TYR A 596 -17.04 8.82 -11.04
N ILE A 597 -16.93 7.86 -10.12
CA ILE A 597 -17.62 6.56 -10.18
C ILE A 597 -19.12 6.74 -9.92
N ILE A 598 -19.93 6.07 -10.74
CA ILE A 598 -21.39 5.98 -10.58
C ILE A 598 -21.72 4.62 -9.99
N ARG A 599 -22.13 4.57 -8.72
CA ARG A 599 -22.53 3.30 -8.08
C ARG A 599 -23.97 2.97 -8.45
N VAL A 600 -24.21 1.74 -8.90
CA VAL A 600 -25.56 1.22 -9.16
C VAL A 600 -25.89 0.16 -8.13
N VAL A 601 -26.87 0.45 -7.27
CA VAL A 601 -27.40 -0.51 -6.32
C VAL A 601 -28.22 -1.54 -7.07
N ALA A 602 -27.88 -2.82 -6.88
CA ALA A 602 -28.61 -3.94 -7.48
C ALA A 602 -30.09 -3.85 -7.12
N SER A 603 -30.94 -3.85 -8.15
CA SER A 603 -32.39 -3.73 -8.00
C SER A 603 -33.07 -5.07 -8.30
N GLU A 604 -34.08 -5.44 -7.51
CA GLU A 604 -34.87 -6.64 -7.81
C GLU A 604 -35.72 -6.40 -9.06
N ASN A 605 -35.91 -7.45 -9.88
CA ASN A 605 -36.84 -7.46 -11.03
C ASN A 605 -36.50 -6.51 -12.20
N GLY A 606 -35.28 -5.99 -12.26
CA GLY A 606 -34.78 -5.24 -13.42
C GLY A 606 -33.32 -4.87 -13.26
N GLU A 607 -32.81 -4.03 -14.16
CA GLU A 607 -31.44 -3.54 -14.17
C GLU A 607 -31.40 -2.08 -14.64
N LEU A 608 -30.40 -1.32 -14.20
CA LEU A 608 -30.09 0.01 -14.72
C LEU A 608 -28.82 -0.08 -15.56
N LEU A 609 -28.87 0.45 -16.78
CA LEU A 609 -27.72 0.65 -17.65
C LEU A 609 -27.31 2.12 -17.63
N VAL A 610 -26.05 2.35 -17.29
CA VAL A 610 -25.41 3.67 -17.18
C VAL A 610 -23.91 3.52 -17.43
N GLN A 611 -23.25 4.59 -17.85
CA GLN A 611 -21.78 4.66 -17.85
C GLN A 611 -21.22 4.47 -16.44
N GLN A 612 -20.04 3.88 -16.31
CA GLN A 612 -19.42 3.57 -15.01
C GLN A 612 -18.81 4.80 -14.35
N THR A 613 -18.32 5.75 -15.16
CA THR A 613 -17.70 6.99 -14.70
C THR A 613 -18.21 8.18 -15.53
N ALA A 614 -18.18 9.37 -14.94
CA ALA A 614 -18.46 10.64 -15.61
C ALA A 614 -17.64 11.76 -14.96
N LYS A 615 -17.33 12.81 -15.72
CA LYS A 615 -16.70 14.04 -15.20
C LYS A 615 -17.75 15.02 -14.67
N ALA A 616 -17.34 15.91 -13.77
CA ALA A 616 -18.25 16.93 -13.24
C ALA A 616 -18.87 17.76 -14.38
N GLY A 617 -20.19 18.02 -14.29
CA GLY A 617 -20.93 18.78 -15.31
C GLY A 617 -21.39 17.97 -16.53
N GLU A 618 -20.92 16.72 -16.71
CA GLU A 618 -21.40 15.86 -17.78
C GLU A 618 -22.85 15.41 -17.54
N THR A 619 -23.65 15.32 -18.60
CA THR A 619 -25.01 14.77 -18.52
C THR A 619 -24.98 13.26 -18.68
N VAL A 620 -25.34 12.55 -17.62
CA VAL A 620 -25.42 11.08 -17.59
C VAL A 620 -26.83 10.63 -17.92
N THR A 621 -26.97 9.69 -18.86
CA THR A 621 -28.27 9.08 -19.22
C THR A 621 -28.41 7.72 -18.54
N VAL A 622 -29.58 7.48 -17.94
CA VAL A 622 -29.92 6.25 -17.23
C VAL A 622 -31.04 5.52 -17.98
N THR A 623 -30.79 4.27 -18.34
CA THR A 623 -31.78 3.40 -18.99
C THR A 623 -32.19 2.28 -18.04
N ALA A 624 -33.49 2.15 -17.78
CA ALA A 624 -34.02 1.05 -16.99
C ALA A 624 -34.48 -0.11 -17.89
N LEU A 625 -34.11 -1.34 -17.51
CA LEU A 625 -34.50 -2.58 -18.17
C LEU A 625 -35.29 -3.47 -17.19
N PRO A 626 -36.64 -3.36 -17.15
CA PRO A 626 -37.46 -4.25 -16.35
C PRO A 626 -37.35 -5.71 -16.84
N LYS A 627 -37.39 -6.68 -15.92
CA LYS A 627 -37.59 -8.10 -16.27
C LYS A 627 -39.03 -8.32 -16.75
N ALA A 628 -39.25 -9.40 -17.49
CA ALA A 628 -40.58 -9.75 -17.99
C ALA A 628 -41.62 -9.85 -16.85
N GLY A 629 -42.77 -9.20 -17.04
CA GLY A 629 -43.84 -9.11 -16.03
C GLY A 629 -43.65 -7.98 -15.02
N TYR A 630 -42.71 -7.06 -15.25
CA TYR A 630 -42.49 -5.86 -14.46
C TYR A 630 -42.35 -4.62 -15.34
N THR A 631 -42.68 -3.48 -14.77
CA THR A 631 -42.49 -2.13 -15.33
C THR A 631 -41.67 -1.27 -14.37
N LEU A 632 -41.00 -0.24 -14.89
CA LEU A 632 -40.28 0.70 -14.05
C LEU A 632 -41.27 1.51 -13.20
N GLY A 633 -41.08 1.50 -11.89
CA GLY A 633 -41.78 2.36 -10.94
C GLY A 633 -41.12 3.73 -10.83
N LYS A 634 -39.89 3.76 -10.32
CA LYS A 634 -39.08 5.00 -10.20
C LYS A 634 -37.58 4.68 -10.23
N VAL A 635 -36.80 5.69 -10.61
CA VAL A 635 -35.35 5.72 -10.44
C VAL A 635 -35.04 6.67 -9.28
N LEU A 636 -34.08 6.30 -8.43
CA LEU A 636 -33.60 7.15 -7.35
C LEU A 636 -32.13 7.52 -7.58
N LEU A 637 -31.81 8.79 -7.38
CA LEU A 637 -30.47 9.34 -7.35
C LEU A 637 -30.20 9.77 -5.90
N ASN A 638 -29.22 9.13 -5.24
CA ASN A 638 -28.88 9.37 -3.84
C ASN A 638 -30.09 9.28 -2.89
N GLY A 639 -31.01 8.35 -3.18
CA GLY A 639 -32.25 8.16 -2.41
C GLY A 639 -33.41 9.10 -2.77
N GLU A 640 -33.19 10.10 -3.62
CA GLU A 640 -34.23 11.03 -4.09
C GLU A 640 -34.78 10.63 -5.45
N VAL A 641 -36.06 10.90 -5.72
CA VAL A 641 -36.70 10.50 -6.97
C VAL A 641 -36.15 11.28 -8.16
N LEU A 642 -35.53 10.58 -9.11
CA LEU A 642 -35.06 11.16 -10.36
C LEU A 642 -36.22 11.27 -11.34
N THR A 643 -36.55 12.49 -11.77
CA THR A 643 -37.67 12.73 -12.69
C THR A 643 -37.19 12.64 -14.13
N GLY A 644 -37.65 11.63 -14.87
CA GLY A 644 -37.37 11.51 -16.30
C GLY A 644 -38.20 12.48 -17.14
N LYS A 645 -37.63 12.94 -18.26
CA LYS A 645 -38.33 13.72 -19.28
C LYS A 645 -38.55 12.83 -20.50
N ASP A 646 -39.80 12.71 -20.95
CA ASP A 646 -40.20 11.88 -22.10
C ASP A 646 -39.76 10.41 -22.00
N GLY A 647 -39.69 9.87 -20.77
CA GLY A 647 -39.30 8.48 -20.49
C GLY A 647 -37.78 8.25 -20.44
N VAL A 648 -36.97 9.29 -20.60
CA VAL A 648 -35.51 9.25 -20.45
C VAL A 648 -35.13 9.88 -19.11
N TYR A 649 -34.34 9.15 -18.32
CA TYR A 649 -33.81 9.64 -17.04
C TYR A 649 -32.39 10.15 -17.27
N SER A 650 -32.08 11.34 -16.76
CA SER A 650 -30.74 11.87 -16.80
C SER A 650 -30.46 12.78 -15.61
N PHE A 651 -29.19 12.93 -15.27
CA PHE A 651 -28.71 13.88 -14.26
C PHE A 651 -27.39 14.49 -14.73
N VAL A 652 -27.02 15.62 -14.15
CA VAL A 652 -25.70 16.23 -14.35
C VAL A 652 -24.79 15.72 -13.24
N MET A 653 -23.61 15.20 -13.59
CA MET A 653 -22.67 14.66 -12.61
C MET A 653 -22.25 15.79 -11.64
N PRO A 654 -22.48 15.62 -10.33
CA PRO A 654 -22.12 16.65 -9.35
C PRO A 654 -20.61 16.78 -9.22
N GLU A 655 -20.16 17.98 -8.92
CA GLU A 655 -18.79 18.23 -8.50
C GLU A 655 -18.48 17.48 -7.20
N GLY A 656 -17.31 16.84 -7.12
CA GLY A 656 -16.93 16.02 -5.97
C GLY A 656 -17.60 14.62 -5.93
N GLY A 657 -18.45 14.27 -6.89
CA GLY A 657 -19.00 12.92 -7.03
C GLY A 657 -20.01 12.52 -5.94
N GLY A 658 -19.92 11.28 -5.46
CA GLY A 658 -20.84 10.72 -4.45
C GLY A 658 -22.19 10.34 -5.03
N VAL A 659 -22.20 9.70 -6.21
CA VAL A 659 -23.42 9.28 -6.90
C VAL A 659 -23.72 7.80 -6.63
N GLU A 660 -24.97 7.54 -6.23
CA GLU A 660 -25.58 6.24 -6.09
C GLU A 660 -26.95 6.23 -6.79
N LEU A 661 -27.16 5.24 -7.67
CA LEU A 661 -28.40 5.03 -8.40
C LEU A 661 -29.09 3.74 -7.93
N SER A 662 -30.41 3.79 -7.82
CA SER A 662 -31.24 2.60 -7.61
C SER A 662 -32.56 2.71 -8.38
N ALA A 663 -33.27 1.59 -8.55
CA ALA A 663 -34.58 1.58 -9.18
C ALA A 663 -35.56 0.67 -8.45
N GLU A 664 -36.84 1.05 -8.50
CA GLU A 664 -37.94 0.20 -8.08
C GLU A 664 -38.72 -0.26 -9.31
N PHE A 665 -38.90 -1.58 -9.44
CA PHE A 665 -39.70 -2.21 -10.50
C PHE A 665 -40.98 -2.79 -9.90
N ILE A 666 -42.11 -2.55 -10.57
CA ILE A 666 -43.45 -2.93 -10.11
C ILE A 666 -43.98 -4.03 -11.01
N ALA A 667 -44.58 -5.07 -10.44
CA ALA A 667 -45.18 -6.15 -11.22
C ALA A 667 -46.30 -5.62 -12.11
N ASP A 668 -46.34 -6.06 -13.36
CA ASP A 668 -47.40 -5.72 -14.29
C ASP A 668 -48.73 -6.25 -13.77
N ALA A 669 -49.81 -5.49 -14.00
CA ALA A 669 -51.14 -5.95 -13.66
C ALA A 669 -51.43 -7.27 -14.42
N PRO A 670 -52.04 -8.28 -13.76
CA PRO A 670 -52.38 -9.52 -14.43
C PRO A 670 -53.27 -9.20 -15.63
N ALA A 671 -52.89 -9.69 -16.81
CA ALA A 671 -53.65 -9.49 -18.03
C ALA A 671 -55.13 -9.80 -17.78
N GLU A 672 -56.03 -8.83 -18.03
CA GLU A 672 -57.45 -9.07 -17.91
C GLU A 672 -57.82 -10.29 -18.76
N ALA A 673 -58.46 -11.29 -18.14
CA ALA A 673 -58.89 -12.49 -18.84
C ALA A 673 -59.77 -12.07 -20.03
N PRO A 674 -59.57 -12.66 -21.23
CA PRO A 674 -60.30 -12.23 -22.42
C PRO A 674 -61.80 -12.32 -22.16
N THR A 675 -62.50 -11.19 -22.19
CA THR A 675 -63.95 -11.15 -22.15
C THR A 675 -64.47 -11.73 -23.47
N ASN A 676 -64.64 -13.06 -23.50
CA ASN A 676 -65.42 -13.71 -24.53
C ASN A 676 -66.86 -13.19 -24.43
N THR A 677 -67.21 -12.20 -25.25
CA THR A 677 -68.60 -11.92 -25.58
C THR A 677 -69.07 -13.07 -26.47
N ALA A 678 -69.40 -14.20 -25.85
CA ALA A 678 -69.99 -15.32 -26.55
C ALA A 678 -71.44 -14.96 -26.93
N GLY A 679 -71.68 -14.74 -28.22
CA GLY A 679 -72.97 -15.10 -28.78
C GLY A 679 -73.21 -16.58 -28.48
N SER A 680 -74.29 -16.86 -27.76
CA SER A 680 -74.67 -18.17 -27.20
C SER A 680 -74.51 -19.33 -28.20
N PRO A 681 -73.82 -20.43 -27.85
CA PRO A 681 -73.93 -21.69 -28.59
C PRO A 681 -75.24 -22.40 -28.22
N LYS A 682 -75.92 -22.94 -29.23
CA LYS A 682 -77.09 -23.80 -29.06
C LYS A 682 -76.71 -25.07 -28.31
N THR A 683 -77.57 -25.48 -27.39
CA THR A 683 -77.57 -26.79 -26.73
C THR A 683 -77.66 -27.92 -27.74
N GLY A 684 -76.92 -29.02 -27.52
CA GLY A 684 -77.20 -30.31 -28.14
C GLY A 684 -75.97 -30.96 -28.76
N ASP A 685 -75.60 -32.09 -28.14
CA ASP A 685 -74.90 -33.24 -28.69
C ASP A 685 -73.35 -33.28 -28.65
N ASP A 686 -72.91 -34.30 -27.90
CA ASP A 686 -71.67 -35.07 -27.97
C ASP A 686 -70.39 -34.61 -27.24
N PHE A 687 -70.25 -35.17 -26.02
CA PHE A 687 -69.06 -35.80 -25.40
C PHE A 687 -67.69 -35.08 -25.45
N SER A 688 -66.90 -35.01 -24.38
CA SER A 688 -66.68 -36.06 -23.38
C SER A 688 -66.17 -35.55 -22.03
N ALA A 689 -66.55 -36.29 -20.99
CA ALA A 689 -66.19 -36.15 -19.58
C ALA A 689 -64.70 -36.45 -19.24
N ALA A 690 -63.77 -36.24 -20.17
CA ALA A 690 -62.34 -36.56 -19.97
C ALA A 690 -61.54 -35.40 -19.34
N LEU A 691 -61.96 -34.14 -19.52
CA LEU A 691 -61.20 -32.98 -19.02
C LEU A 691 -61.49 -32.65 -17.55
N LEU A 692 -62.69 -32.98 -17.06
CA LEU A 692 -63.10 -32.70 -15.68
C LEU A 692 -62.55 -33.68 -14.64
N MET A 693 -62.05 -34.85 -15.06
CA MET A 693 -61.35 -35.80 -14.18
C MET A 693 -59.83 -35.54 -14.09
N GLY A 694 -59.25 -34.76 -15.01
CA GLY A 694 -57.82 -34.40 -15.00
C GLY A 694 -57.46 -33.31 -13.97
N LEU A 695 -58.36 -32.36 -13.71
CA LEU A 695 -58.10 -31.26 -12.77
C LEU A 695 -58.31 -31.61 -11.28
N MET A 696 -58.98 -32.73 -10.97
CA MET A 696 -59.12 -33.20 -9.57
C MET A 696 -57.94 -34.07 -9.10
N ALA A 697 -56.97 -34.42 -9.96
CA ALA A 697 -55.85 -35.29 -9.62
C ALA A 697 -54.53 -34.58 -9.29
N VAL A 698 -54.39 -33.27 -9.54
CA VAL A 698 -53.11 -32.54 -9.30
C VAL A 698 -53.10 -31.75 -7.98
N SER A 699 -54.27 -31.46 -7.38
CA SER A 699 -54.36 -30.73 -6.10
C SER A 699 -54.19 -31.60 -4.84
N ALA A 700 -53.97 -32.92 -4.97
CA ALA A 700 -53.76 -33.83 -3.84
C ALA A 700 -52.29 -34.27 -3.61
N MET A 701 -51.33 -33.88 -4.46
CA MET A 701 -49.91 -34.27 -4.31
C MET A 701 -48.95 -33.20 -3.76
N ALA A 702 -49.44 -32.02 -3.37
CA ALA A 702 -48.60 -30.99 -2.73
C ALA A 702 -48.60 -31.02 -1.19
N VAL A 703 -49.41 -31.87 -0.55
CA VAL A 703 -49.55 -31.89 0.93
C VAL A 703 -48.74 -33.01 1.61
N VAL A 704 -48.01 -33.86 0.87
CA VAL A 704 -47.27 -35.01 1.46
C VAL A 704 -45.75 -34.89 1.45
N VAL A 705 -45.13 -33.92 0.77
CA VAL A 705 -43.64 -33.87 0.65
C VAL A 705 -42.93 -32.95 1.68
N VAL A 706 -43.65 -32.13 2.46
CA VAL A 706 -43.01 -31.21 3.45
C VAL A 706 -42.94 -31.77 4.89
N ARG A 707 -43.24 -33.06 5.13
CA ARG A 707 -43.18 -33.65 6.49
C ARG A 707 -42.28 -34.88 6.70
N ARG A 708 -41.30 -35.12 5.82
CA ARG A 708 -40.23 -36.11 6.09
C ARG A 708 -38.87 -35.70 5.54
N LYS A 709 -38.27 -34.64 6.07
CA LYS A 709 -36.81 -34.53 6.13
C LYS A 709 -36.29 -33.71 7.31
N ALA A 710 -37.04 -33.73 8.42
CA ALA A 710 -36.52 -33.47 9.75
C ALA A 710 -36.63 -34.79 10.53
N ARG A 711 -35.48 -35.30 11.01
CA ARG A 711 -35.24 -36.54 11.78
C ARG A 711 -35.00 -37.84 10.98
N SER A 712 -33.73 -38.07 10.61
CA SER A 712 -32.92 -39.18 11.17
C SER A 712 -31.49 -39.07 10.65
N GLY A 713 -30.53 -38.89 11.54
CA GLY A 713 -29.10 -38.95 11.22
C GLY A 713 -28.58 -40.38 11.11
N LYS A 714 -27.48 -40.51 10.36
CA LYS A 714 -26.22 -41.10 10.81
C LYS A 714 -25.10 -40.34 10.14
#